data_AF-A0A2H3L447-F1
#
_entry.id   AF-A0A2H3L447-F1
#
_cell.length_a   1.000
_cell.length_b   1.000
_cell.length_c   1.000
_cell.angle_alpha   90.00
_cell.angle_beta   90.00
_cell.angle_gamma   90.00
#
_symmetry.space_group_name_H-M   'P 1'
#
loop_
_entity.id
_entity.type
_entity.pdbx_description
1 polymer ?
#
loop_
_entity_poly.entity_id
_entity_poly.type
_entity_poly.pdbx_seq_one_letter_code
_entity_poly.pdbx_strand_id
1 'polypeptide(L)'
;MFQQLLTTVGHEVSGEAARALVARISQWHRIQASPMYREAAHWVHATLQSYGLDATLESFPVGEGRQVWGEPLFDEWQCHEGWLDLLLPDGSTQRLADYRAVPLSLLPRSVSTDGEFELVVVERGDRVEDYADLEVAGKLILTRSMPMSVYRVAIEKLGAAGVICDGMRSLPEICPPGDLPDAIQYASWWWWGGERRAFGFALSPRVGAALRRRAARAADEGRVVRLRARVRSSFTDGAIEAVSAFIPGQSNEEILLVAHLCHPAPCANDNATGAAAAMEVARALHTLIESGRLPRPQRALRFLWMPEMTGTYLYLARHEGRIERTVAALNLDMVGADQARCGSVNTIIHTPDALPSFVGDLLEAIRTGMHGVSDTLYGRTEPPLLRMASAPFSNGSDHYILADPTVGIPTPLIIEWPDRFYHTTADTLDQVSATTLQRNMTLAGTYLAFLANAGSREATWLASELKARFVTRMAQVLQMATTAALSGEPPRGASWDLRLAYRFERHAAALADLRRIDPAFDPLPAQQYAALQMRLLWEGYADVLEPWQLTEVRQLPADQSQLVPRRLYRGPVSLRPHLRRLDPLERETAQAAIRAASDFDSLVADLALFWVDGQRTLGEILNLIELETEVREPEALFAYFDLLVRLDLLAW
;
A
#
# COMPACT_ATOMS: atom_id res chain seq x y z
N MET A 1 -1.05 13.51 -28.79
CA MET A 1 -2.09 13.69 -27.76
C MET A 1 -1.53 14.35 -26.50
N PHE A 2 -0.53 13.76 -25.84
CA PHE A 2 0.06 14.33 -24.61
C PHE A 2 1.51 14.82 -24.77
N GLN A 3 2.18 14.62 -25.91
CA GLN A 3 3.63 14.88 -26.05
C GLN A 3 4.06 16.32 -25.71
N GLN A 4 3.25 17.31 -26.07
CA GLN A 4 3.55 18.70 -25.70
C GLN A 4 3.42 18.92 -24.18
N LEU A 5 2.43 18.31 -23.53
CA LEU A 5 2.29 18.34 -22.08
C LEU A 5 3.50 17.69 -21.43
N LEU A 6 3.89 16.51 -21.93
CA LEU A 6 5.04 15.75 -21.46
C LEU A 6 6.33 16.59 -21.47
N THR A 7 6.64 17.22 -22.61
CA THR A 7 7.81 18.10 -22.73
C THR A 7 7.69 19.32 -21.81
N THR A 8 6.51 19.95 -21.76
CA THR A 8 6.31 21.19 -21.00
C THR A 8 6.41 20.96 -19.49
N VAL A 9 5.77 19.91 -18.98
CA VAL A 9 5.83 19.49 -17.58
C VAL A 9 7.23 18.99 -17.24
N GLY A 10 7.82 18.16 -18.11
CA GLY A 10 9.15 17.60 -17.89
C GLY A 10 10.28 18.63 -17.86
N HIS A 11 10.11 19.78 -18.51
CA HIS A 11 11.05 20.91 -18.39
C HIS A 11 10.84 21.76 -17.14
N GLU A 12 9.66 21.70 -16.51
CA GLU A 12 9.32 22.54 -15.36
C GLU A 12 9.61 21.86 -14.02
N VAL A 13 9.33 20.55 -13.92
CA VAL A 13 9.63 19.79 -12.69
C VAL A 13 11.15 19.60 -12.57
N SER A 14 11.65 19.58 -11.32
CA SER A 14 13.08 19.38 -11.03
C SER A 14 13.30 18.25 -10.02
N GLY A 15 13.95 17.17 -10.47
CA GLY A 15 14.32 16.03 -9.65
C GLY A 15 15.27 16.38 -8.51
N GLU A 16 16.18 17.34 -8.73
CA GLU A 16 17.09 17.83 -7.68
C GLU A 16 16.35 18.65 -6.63
N ALA A 17 15.40 19.51 -7.05
CA ALA A 17 14.56 20.25 -6.11
C ALA A 17 13.68 19.30 -5.28
N ALA A 18 13.06 18.31 -5.93
CA ALA A 18 12.30 17.27 -5.24
C ALA A 18 13.18 16.48 -4.26
N ARG A 19 14.40 16.09 -4.66
CA ARG A 19 15.35 15.42 -3.75
C ARG A 19 15.71 16.29 -2.53
N ALA A 20 15.83 17.60 -2.70
CA ALA A 20 16.03 18.53 -1.58
C ALA A 20 14.81 18.58 -0.64
N LEU A 21 13.59 18.50 -1.17
CA LEU A 21 12.37 18.36 -0.36
C LEU A 21 12.35 17.01 0.39
N VAL A 22 12.75 15.90 -0.25
CA VAL A 22 12.90 14.59 0.42
C VAL A 22 13.86 14.71 1.60
N ALA A 23 15.00 15.37 1.40
CA ALA A 23 16.00 15.59 2.46
C ALA A 23 15.46 16.40 3.65
N ARG A 24 14.43 17.24 3.45
CA ARG A 24 13.74 17.97 4.52
C ARG A 24 12.72 17.07 5.20
N ILE A 25 11.81 16.46 4.44
CA ILE A 25 10.71 15.64 4.97
C ILE A 25 11.26 14.46 5.80
N SER A 26 12.32 13.81 5.32
CA SER A 26 12.99 12.66 5.99
C SER A 26 13.61 12.97 7.36
N GLN A 27 13.70 14.24 7.77
CA GLN A 27 14.24 14.63 9.08
C GLN A 27 13.26 14.36 10.22
N TRP A 28 11.96 14.32 9.93
CA TRP A 28 10.93 14.08 10.95
C TRP A 28 10.64 12.58 11.11
N HIS A 29 10.42 12.14 12.36
CA HIS A 29 9.90 10.81 12.67
C HIS A 29 8.36 10.84 12.58
N ARG A 30 7.83 10.78 11.36
CA ARG A 30 6.44 11.11 11.00
C ARG A 30 5.47 9.96 11.33
N ILE A 31 5.45 9.53 12.59
CA ILE A 31 4.48 8.56 13.11
C ILE A 31 3.08 9.18 13.10
N GLN A 32 2.08 8.41 12.69
CA GLN A 32 0.70 8.90 12.58
C GLN A 32 0.16 9.34 13.95
N ALA A 33 -0.55 10.47 13.97
CA ALA A 33 -1.00 11.13 15.20
C ALA A 33 0.17 11.33 16.18
N SER A 34 1.15 12.16 15.79
CA SER A 34 2.30 12.50 16.63
C SER A 34 2.81 13.93 16.37
N PRO A 35 3.58 14.52 17.31
CA PRO A 35 4.09 15.89 17.17
C PRO A 35 4.97 16.10 15.93
N MET A 36 5.87 15.16 15.62
CA MET A 36 6.78 15.31 14.47
C MET A 36 6.07 15.11 13.13
N TYR A 37 4.98 14.33 13.08
CA TYR A 37 4.10 14.29 11.92
C TYR A 37 3.42 15.64 11.71
N ARG A 38 2.85 16.20 12.77
CA ARG A 38 2.19 17.51 12.76
C ARG A 38 3.15 18.61 12.28
N GLU A 39 4.37 18.65 12.81
CA GLU A 39 5.42 19.59 12.36
C GLU A 39 5.71 19.47 10.86
N ALA A 40 5.83 18.24 10.34
CA ALA A 40 6.03 18.01 8.91
C ALA A 40 4.82 18.51 8.09
N ALA A 41 3.58 18.25 8.54
CA ALA A 41 2.38 18.73 7.87
C ALA A 41 2.29 20.26 7.83
N HIS A 42 2.60 20.93 8.94
CA HIS A 42 2.69 22.40 8.99
C HIS A 42 3.78 22.94 8.05
N TRP A 43 4.93 22.28 7.98
CA TRP A 43 6.01 22.68 7.06
C TRP A 43 5.62 22.50 5.59
N VAL A 44 5.00 21.38 5.23
CA VAL A 44 4.49 21.14 3.86
C VAL A 44 3.45 22.20 3.51
N HIS A 45 2.48 22.46 4.39
CA HIS A 45 1.46 23.50 4.22
C HIS A 45 2.07 24.88 3.96
N ALA A 46 2.98 25.34 4.83
CA ALA A 46 3.64 26.64 4.68
C ALA A 46 4.47 26.71 3.38
N THR A 47 5.13 25.60 3.00
CA THR A 47 5.92 25.53 1.77
C THR A 47 5.04 25.66 0.53
N LEU A 48 3.90 24.98 0.48
CA LEU A 48 2.95 25.09 -0.63
C LEU A 48 2.37 26.51 -0.74
N GLN A 49 2.04 27.16 0.39
CA GLN A 49 1.62 28.57 0.39
C GLN A 49 2.72 29.49 -0.17
N SER A 50 3.99 29.22 0.15
CA SER A 50 5.12 29.99 -0.39
C SER A 50 5.28 29.86 -1.91
N TYR A 51 4.74 28.78 -2.51
CA TYR A 51 4.67 28.60 -3.96
C TYR A 51 3.49 29.32 -4.61
N GLY A 52 2.62 29.99 -3.84
CA GLY A 52 1.42 30.66 -4.34
C GLY A 52 0.18 29.77 -4.45
N LEU A 53 0.27 28.51 -4.01
CA LEU A 53 -0.86 27.57 -4.02
C LEU A 53 -1.89 27.90 -2.94
N ASP A 54 -3.17 27.74 -3.26
CA ASP A 54 -4.25 27.71 -2.26
C ASP A 54 -4.15 26.40 -1.46
N ALA A 55 -3.44 26.47 -0.34
CA ALA A 55 -3.17 25.33 0.53
C ALA A 55 -3.86 25.50 1.90
N THR A 56 -4.49 24.42 2.33
CA THR A 56 -5.21 24.29 3.60
C THR A 56 -4.61 23.17 4.45
N LEU A 57 -4.70 23.33 5.77
CA LEU A 57 -4.31 22.34 6.76
C LEU A 57 -5.56 22.02 7.59
N GLU A 58 -6.08 20.81 7.45
CA GLU A 58 -7.23 20.33 8.22
C GLU A 58 -6.75 19.42 9.34
N SER A 59 -7.34 19.57 10.54
CA SER A 59 -7.05 18.72 11.70
C SER A 59 -8.26 17.85 12.03
N PHE A 60 -8.06 16.55 12.06
CA PHE A 60 -9.09 15.55 12.32
C PHE A 60 -8.88 14.95 13.71
N PRO A 61 -9.86 15.06 14.62
CA PRO A 61 -9.66 14.61 15.99
C PRO A 61 -9.68 13.07 16.06
N VAL A 62 -8.65 12.49 16.67
CA VAL A 62 -8.47 11.05 16.86
C VAL A 62 -8.47 10.68 18.34
N GLY A 63 -8.70 9.41 18.63
CA GLY A 63 -8.71 8.85 19.97
C GLY A 63 -9.33 7.47 19.97
N GLU A 64 -8.98 6.66 20.97
CA GLU A 64 -9.56 5.32 21.15
C GLU A 64 -11.09 5.36 21.23
N GLY A 65 -11.73 4.32 20.69
CA GLY A 65 -13.20 4.21 20.66
C GLY A 65 -13.89 5.06 19.58
N ARG A 66 -13.16 5.92 18.86
CA ARG A 66 -13.67 6.58 17.65
C ARG A 66 -13.48 5.69 16.43
N GLN A 67 -14.35 5.84 15.44
CA GLN A 67 -14.30 5.08 14.19
C GLN A 67 -14.77 5.98 13.04
N VAL A 68 -14.17 5.81 11.87
CA VAL A 68 -14.57 6.48 10.63
C VAL A 68 -14.81 5.42 9.57
N TRP A 69 -16.03 5.36 9.05
CA TRP A 69 -16.50 4.22 8.25
C TRP A 69 -16.17 2.88 8.93
N GLY A 70 -15.36 2.02 8.32
CA GLY A 70 -14.88 0.77 8.90
C GLY A 70 -13.62 0.91 9.78
N GLU A 71 -12.90 2.03 9.74
CA GLU A 71 -11.55 2.15 10.31
C GLU A 71 -11.57 2.71 11.74
N PRO A 72 -11.15 1.94 12.77
CA PRO A 72 -11.03 2.45 14.13
C PRO A 72 -9.83 3.37 14.31
N LEU A 73 -10.01 4.43 15.09
CA LEU A 73 -8.97 5.40 15.37
C LEU A 73 -8.23 5.06 16.67
N PHE A 74 -7.10 5.74 16.87
CA PHE A 74 -6.18 5.53 17.98
C PHE A 74 -5.74 6.85 18.59
N ASP A 75 -5.27 6.79 19.84
CA ASP A 75 -4.72 7.94 20.54
C ASP A 75 -3.45 8.48 19.87
N GLU A 76 -3.23 9.79 20.02
CA GLU A 76 -1.96 10.40 19.69
C GLU A 76 -0.87 9.88 20.64
N TRP A 77 0.30 9.58 20.08
CA TRP A 77 1.45 9.11 20.83
C TRP A 77 2.58 10.13 20.81
N GLN A 78 3.12 10.40 22.00
CA GLN A 78 4.25 11.30 22.18
C GLN A 78 5.35 10.59 22.97
N CYS A 79 6.61 10.80 22.57
CA CYS A 79 7.77 10.22 23.23
C CYS A 79 8.88 11.25 23.35
N HIS A 80 9.45 11.37 24.56
CA HIS A 80 10.53 12.31 24.87
C HIS A 80 11.85 11.61 25.20
N GLU A 81 11.80 10.37 25.68
CA GLU A 81 12.97 9.59 26.06
C GLU A 81 12.68 8.10 25.81
N GLY A 82 13.67 7.37 25.29
CA GLY A 82 13.57 5.93 25.08
C GLY A 82 14.97 5.32 24.95
N TRP A 83 15.36 4.40 25.82
CA TRP A 83 16.61 3.67 25.69
C TRP A 83 16.60 2.30 26.37
N LEU A 84 17.48 1.43 25.88
CA LEU A 84 17.70 0.08 26.38
C LEU A 84 19.20 -0.16 26.60
N ASP A 85 19.57 -0.50 27.83
CA ASP A 85 20.93 -0.82 28.23
C ASP A 85 21.03 -2.29 28.65
N LEU A 86 22.08 -2.97 28.19
CA LEU A 86 22.49 -4.28 28.69
C LEU A 86 23.30 -4.11 29.98
N LEU A 87 22.91 -4.82 31.04
CA LEU A 87 23.66 -4.86 32.29
C LEU A 87 24.75 -5.92 32.22
N LEU A 88 26.00 -5.50 32.39
CA LEU A 88 27.17 -6.38 32.33
C LEU A 88 27.53 -6.91 33.74
N PRO A 89 28.16 -8.10 33.84
CA PRO A 89 28.49 -8.70 35.13
C PRO A 89 29.45 -7.88 36.01
N ASP A 90 30.24 -6.99 35.41
CA ASP A 90 31.15 -6.09 36.10
C ASP A 90 30.45 -4.82 36.65
N GLY A 91 29.13 -4.74 36.52
CA GLY A 91 28.32 -3.60 36.94
C GLY A 91 28.27 -2.45 35.94
N SER A 92 28.98 -2.55 34.81
CA SER A 92 28.90 -1.56 33.73
C SER A 92 27.67 -1.82 32.83
N THR A 93 27.34 -0.84 31.99
CA THR A 93 26.18 -0.93 31.08
C THR A 93 26.60 -0.70 29.63
N GLN A 94 25.96 -1.39 28.70
CA GLN A 94 26.15 -1.21 27.26
C GLN A 94 24.84 -0.78 26.58
N ARG A 95 24.87 0.36 25.89
CA ARG A 95 23.73 0.87 25.10
C ARG A 95 23.41 -0.05 23.93
N LEU A 96 22.16 -0.52 23.87
CA LEU A 96 21.62 -1.33 22.76
C LEU A 96 20.69 -0.53 21.85
N ALA A 97 19.85 0.34 22.42
CA ALA A 97 18.90 1.18 21.69
C ALA A 97 18.81 2.57 22.31
N ASP A 98 18.71 3.60 21.48
CA ASP A 98 18.59 5.01 21.89
C ASP A 98 17.67 5.75 20.91
N TYR A 99 16.45 6.07 21.36
CA TYR A 99 15.43 6.75 20.57
C TYR A 99 15.89 8.11 20.04
N ARG A 100 16.73 8.83 20.80
CA ARG A 100 17.24 10.13 20.36
C ARG A 100 18.23 9.99 19.21
N ALA A 101 19.04 8.93 19.21
CA ALA A 101 20.02 8.68 18.16
C ALA A 101 19.39 8.00 16.93
N VAL A 102 18.53 7.01 17.17
CA VAL A 102 17.85 6.23 16.13
C VAL A 102 16.39 6.04 16.57
N PRO A 103 15.45 6.90 16.10
CA PRO A 103 14.05 6.82 16.51
C PRO A 103 13.42 5.44 16.31
N LEU A 104 13.79 4.75 15.23
CA LEU A 104 13.35 3.38 14.92
C LEU A 104 13.78 2.31 15.93
N SER A 105 14.72 2.62 16.83
CA SER A 105 15.15 1.67 17.87
C SER A 105 14.12 1.49 19.00
N LEU A 106 13.14 2.39 19.11
CA LEU A 106 11.97 2.25 19.98
C LEU A 106 10.75 1.94 19.11
N LEU A 107 9.94 0.94 19.49
CA LEU A 107 8.70 0.66 18.78
C LEU A 107 7.73 1.83 19.02
N PRO A 108 7.24 2.50 17.96
CA PRO A 108 6.25 3.55 18.14
C PRO A 108 5.02 3.02 18.87
N ARG A 109 4.40 3.92 19.63
CA ARG A 109 3.30 3.59 20.55
C ARG A 109 3.72 2.67 21.71
N SER A 110 4.98 2.69 22.12
CA SER A 110 5.41 2.06 23.39
C SER A 110 4.89 2.84 24.61
N VAL A 111 4.48 2.14 25.67
CA VAL A 111 4.13 2.75 26.98
C VAL A 111 5.37 3.23 27.76
N SER A 112 5.16 4.13 28.72
CA SER A 112 6.21 4.54 29.65
C SER A 112 6.70 3.37 30.51
N THR A 113 8.01 3.32 30.77
CA THR A 113 8.65 2.32 31.65
C THR A 113 9.93 2.89 32.26
N ASP A 114 10.31 2.44 33.46
CA ASP A 114 11.63 2.66 34.05
C ASP A 114 11.90 1.47 34.97
N GLY A 115 12.80 0.57 34.55
CA GLY A 115 13.02 -0.66 35.29
C GLY A 115 14.09 -1.56 34.71
N GLU A 116 14.38 -2.62 35.46
CA GLU A 116 15.27 -3.70 35.04
C GLU A 116 14.47 -4.97 34.79
N PHE A 117 14.82 -5.67 33.72
CA PHE A 117 14.09 -6.82 33.22
C PHE A 117 15.04 -7.95 32.89
N GLU A 118 14.64 -9.18 33.17
CA GLU A 118 15.31 -10.36 32.63
C GLU A 118 14.95 -10.54 31.14
N LEU A 119 15.89 -11.08 30.38
CA LEU A 119 15.71 -11.40 28.97
C LEU A 119 15.33 -12.87 28.79
N VAL A 120 14.27 -13.11 28.03
CA VAL A 120 13.90 -14.42 27.50
C VAL A 120 14.03 -14.39 25.98
N VAL A 121 14.72 -15.37 25.41
CA VAL A 121 14.92 -15.48 23.97
C VAL A 121 13.95 -16.49 23.40
N VAL A 122 13.18 -16.05 22.40
CA VAL A 122 12.36 -16.93 21.56
C VAL A 122 12.70 -16.68 20.09
N GLU A 123 12.53 -17.70 19.26
CA GLU A 123 12.78 -17.54 17.82
C GLU A 123 11.63 -16.80 17.14
N ARG A 124 10.41 -17.35 17.26
CA ARG A 124 9.19 -16.75 16.69
C ARG A 124 8.31 -16.10 17.75
N GLY A 125 7.81 -16.86 18.73
CA GLY A 125 6.96 -16.34 19.79
C GLY A 125 5.52 -16.01 19.38
N ASP A 126 5.07 -16.47 18.20
CA ASP A 126 3.69 -16.25 17.73
C ASP A 126 2.72 -17.36 18.19
N ARG A 127 3.25 -18.40 18.84
CA ARG A 127 2.50 -19.57 19.32
C ARG A 127 2.76 -19.83 20.80
N VAL A 128 1.80 -20.46 21.49
CA VAL A 128 1.94 -20.76 22.94
C VAL A 128 3.06 -21.77 23.16
N GLU A 129 3.24 -22.70 22.22
CA GLU A 129 4.26 -23.75 22.26
C GLU A 129 5.68 -23.19 22.21
N ASP A 130 5.88 -22.00 21.61
CA ASP A 130 7.19 -21.32 21.58
C ASP A 130 7.68 -20.90 22.97
N TYR A 131 6.78 -20.92 23.96
CA TYR A 131 7.04 -20.54 25.35
C TYR A 131 6.96 -21.73 26.31
N ALA A 132 6.89 -22.97 25.79
CA ALA A 132 6.90 -24.16 26.62
C ALA A 132 8.11 -24.13 27.57
N ASP A 133 7.87 -24.36 28.86
CA ASP A 133 8.88 -24.38 29.92
C ASP A 133 9.61 -23.04 30.17
N LEU A 134 9.13 -21.92 29.62
CA LEU A 134 9.70 -20.59 29.84
C LEU A 134 8.86 -19.76 30.83
N GLU A 135 9.51 -19.23 31.87
CA GLU A 135 8.90 -18.21 32.73
C GLU A 135 9.05 -16.83 32.07
N VAL A 136 7.94 -16.22 31.64
CA VAL A 136 7.96 -14.97 30.86
C VAL A 136 7.31 -13.77 31.52
N ALA A 137 6.47 -13.99 32.54
CA ALA A 137 5.73 -12.92 33.19
C ALA A 137 6.69 -11.84 33.73
N GLY A 138 6.45 -10.58 33.37
CA GLY A 138 7.30 -9.45 33.78
C GLY A 138 8.69 -9.38 33.12
N LYS A 139 9.01 -10.26 32.16
CA LYS A 139 10.31 -10.29 31.46
C LYS A 139 10.24 -9.64 30.06
N LEU A 140 11.40 -9.39 29.46
CA LEU A 140 11.52 -8.91 28.07
C LEU A 140 11.75 -10.07 27.12
N ILE A 141 10.97 -10.11 26.03
CA ILE A 141 11.06 -11.17 25.02
C ILE A 141 11.88 -10.68 23.83
N LEU A 142 12.98 -11.35 23.49
CA LEU A 142 13.71 -11.14 22.24
C LEU A 142 13.22 -12.12 21.17
N THR A 143 12.77 -11.61 20.03
CA THR A 143 12.16 -12.38 18.94
C THR A 143 12.54 -11.83 17.55
N ARG A 144 12.51 -12.68 16.52
CA ARG A 144 12.63 -12.24 15.11
C ARG A 144 11.29 -11.84 14.49
N SER A 145 10.17 -12.12 15.16
CA SER A 145 8.84 -11.81 14.64
C SER A 145 8.45 -10.35 14.88
N MET A 146 7.51 -9.84 14.07
CA MET A 146 6.91 -8.53 14.27
C MET A 146 6.18 -8.47 15.63
N PRO A 147 6.23 -7.34 16.35
CA PRO A 147 5.70 -7.24 17.72
C PRO A 147 4.21 -7.60 17.80
N MET A 148 3.45 -7.20 16.79
CA MET A 148 2.04 -7.45 16.73
C MET A 148 1.68 -8.93 16.48
N SER A 149 2.54 -9.76 15.88
CA SER A 149 2.26 -11.21 15.79
C SER A 149 2.49 -11.93 17.12
N VAL A 150 3.42 -11.42 17.93
CA VAL A 150 3.82 -11.97 19.24
C VAL A 150 2.94 -11.46 20.38
N TYR A 151 2.35 -10.27 20.22
CA TYR A 151 1.53 -9.56 21.20
C TYR A 151 0.57 -10.46 21.98
N ARG A 152 -0.28 -11.21 21.25
CA ARG A 152 -1.37 -12.00 21.83
C ARG A 152 -0.86 -13.05 22.82
N VAL A 153 0.27 -13.69 22.50
CA VAL A 153 0.81 -14.76 23.35
C VAL A 153 1.66 -14.15 24.45
N ALA A 154 2.71 -13.41 24.08
CA ALA A 154 3.70 -12.91 25.04
C ALA A 154 3.10 -11.91 26.04
N ILE A 155 2.37 -10.91 25.56
CA ILE A 155 1.90 -9.78 26.38
C ILE A 155 0.54 -10.09 27.01
N GLU A 156 -0.44 -10.47 26.18
CA GLU A 156 -1.83 -10.63 26.61
C GLU A 156 -2.04 -11.92 27.42
N LYS A 157 -1.64 -13.09 26.90
CA LYS A 157 -1.81 -14.39 27.59
C LYS A 157 -0.78 -14.63 28.70
N LEU A 158 0.51 -14.39 28.45
CA LEU A 158 1.59 -14.80 29.37
C LEU A 158 2.17 -13.66 30.22
N GLY A 159 1.79 -12.41 29.95
CA GLY A 159 2.11 -11.27 30.81
C GLY A 159 3.56 -10.79 30.81
N ALA A 160 4.29 -10.98 29.71
CA ALA A 160 5.60 -10.35 29.50
C ALA A 160 5.50 -8.81 29.59
N ALA A 161 6.59 -8.17 30.00
CA ALA A 161 6.65 -6.73 30.21
C ALA A 161 6.77 -5.95 28.88
N GLY A 162 7.44 -6.54 27.89
CA GLY A 162 7.70 -5.91 26.61
C GLY A 162 8.43 -6.83 25.63
N VAL A 163 8.64 -6.33 24.41
CA VAL A 163 9.25 -7.09 23.31
C VAL A 163 10.46 -6.36 22.74
N ILE A 164 11.48 -7.12 22.37
CA ILE A 164 12.62 -6.69 21.57
C ILE A 164 12.56 -7.46 20.25
N CYS A 165 12.47 -6.76 19.11
CA CYS A 165 12.51 -7.39 17.80
C CYS A 165 13.86 -7.16 17.11
N ASP A 166 14.49 -8.24 16.62
CA ASP A 166 15.71 -8.19 15.79
C ASP A 166 15.50 -8.77 14.38
N GLY A 167 14.23 -8.94 14.00
CA GLY A 167 13.84 -9.44 12.69
C GLY A 167 14.13 -8.45 11.57
N MET A 168 14.57 -8.97 10.43
CA MET A 168 14.69 -8.23 9.17
C MET A 168 13.83 -8.92 8.13
N ARG A 169 13.03 -8.15 7.41
CA ARG A 169 12.26 -8.67 6.28
C ARG A 169 13.23 -9.23 5.23
N SER A 170 12.85 -10.34 4.60
CA SER A 170 13.62 -10.97 3.53
C SER A 170 12.80 -11.00 2.25
N LEU A 171 13.39 -10.52 1.16
CA LEU A 171 12.95 -10.77 -0.21
C LEU A 171 14.14 -11.45 -0.91
N PRO A 172 14.14 -12.78 -1.09
CA PRO A 172 15.32 -13.52 -1.55
C PRO A 172 16.03 -12.93 -2.77
N GLU A 173 15.27 -12.34 -3.69
CA GLU A 173 15.77 -11.78 -4.95
C GLU A 173 16.42 -10.39 -4.79
N ILE A 174 16.04 -9.61 -3.77
CA ILE A 174 16.39 -8.18 -3.65
C ILE A 174 17.05 -7.83 -2.30
N CYS A 175 16.59 -8.44 -1.22
CA CYS A 175 17.10 -8.33 0.15
C CYS A 175 17.17 -9.74 0.77
N PRO A 176 18.16 -10.56 0.39
CA PRO A 176 18.28 -11.93 0.90
C PRO A 176 18.55 -11.96 2.41
N PRO A 177 18.36 -13.11 3.08
CA PRO A 177 18.64 -13.23 4.51
C PRO A 177 20.07 -12.80 4.87
N GLY A 178 20.20 -11.89 5.82
CA GLY A 178 21.50 -11.38 6.30
C GLY A 178 22.05 -10.18 5.53
N ASP A 179 21.34 -9.67 4.53
CA ASP A 179 21.79 -8.57 3.67
C ASP A 179 21.94 -7.22 4.38
N LEU A 180 21.03 -6.91 5.32
CA LEU A 180 21.03 -5.67 6.10
C LEU A 180 21.33 -5.93 7.59
N PRO A 181 22.55 -6.35 7.96
CA PRO A 181 22.85 -6.79 9.33
C PRO A 181 22.86 -5.64 10.35
N ASP A 182 23.04 -4.40 9.88
CA ASP A 182 23.14 -3.20 10.72
C ASP A 182 21.90 -2.31 10.68
N ALA A 183 20.97 -2.56 9.74
CA ALA A 183 19.74 -1.80 9.67
C ALA A 183 18.75 -2.28 10.73
N ILE A 184 17.90 -1.37 11.19
CA ILE A 184 16.76 -1.69 12.07
C ILE A 184 15.51 -1.68 11.20
N GLN A 185 14.73 -2.76 11.27
CA GLN A 185 13.44 -2.88 10.62
C GLN A 185 12.40 -2.07 11.41
N TYR A 186 11.60 -1.27 10.71
CA TYR A 186 10.45 -0.59 11.28
C TYR A 186 9.44 -1.62 11.79
N ALA A 187 9.15 -1.52 13.07
CA ALA A 187 8.15 -2.29 13.78
C ALA A 187 7.37 -1.34 14.69
N SER A 188 6.07 -1.53 14.82
CA SER A 188 5.20 -0.63 15.56
C SER A 188 4.15 -1.39 16.36
N TRP A 189 3.76 -0.82 17.49
CA TRP A 189 2.55 -1.23 18.17
C TRP A 189 1.33 -0.53 17.56
N TRP A 190 0.18 -1.18 17.64
CA TRP A 190 -1.10 -0.64 17.23
C TRP A 190 -2.15 -0.92 18.31
N TRP A 191 -2.75 0.14 18.84
CA TRP A 191 -3.71 0.12 19.93
C TRP A 191 -4.99 0.83 19.48
N TRP A 192 -6.13 0.17 19.56
CA TRP A 192 -7.42 0.70 19.11
C TRP A 192 -8.45 0.84 20.25
N GLY A 193 -8.13 0.34 21.44
CA GLY A 193 -8.99 0.39 22.62
C GLY A 193 -8.97 -0.94 23.39
N GLY A 194 -8.73 -0.83 24.70
CA GLY A 194 -8.79 -1.97 25.63
C GLY A 194 -7.65 -2.98 25.48
N GLU A 195 -6.62 -2.72 24.67
CA GLU A 195 -5.40 -3.54 24.64
C GLU A 195 -4.63 -3.38 25.94
N ARG A 196 -4.03 -4.48 26.42
CA ARG A 196 -2.91 -4.35 27.34
C ARG A 196 -1.74 -3.77 26.55
N ARG A 197 -1.55 -2.45 26.62
CA ARG A 197 -0.44 -1.77 25.96
C ARG A 197 0.91 -2.23 26.56
N ALA A 198 1.94 -2.27 25.73
CA ALA A 198 3.29 -2.68 26.10
C ALA A 198 4.35 -1.71 25.55
N PHE A 199 5.59 -1.87 25.99
CA PHE A 199 6.74 -1.18 25.40
C PHE A 199 7.59 -2.16 24.61
N GLY A 200 8.42 -1.66 23.72
CA GLY A 200 9.40 -2.49 23.06
C GLY A 200 10.46 -1.74 22.27
N PHE A 201 11.51 -2.46 21.91
CA PHE A 201 12.66 -1.93 21.16
C PHE A 201 12.91 -2.75 19.90
N ALA A 202 13.45 -2.12 18.86
CA ALA A 202 13.92 -2.79 17.67
C ALA A 202 15.44 -2.70 17.59
N LEU A 203 16.10 -3.81 17.30
CA LEU A 203 17.54 -3.93 17.20
C LEU A 203 17.92 -4.37 15.79
N SER A 204 19.14 -4.07 15.36
CA SER A 204 19.65 -4.64 14.12
C SER A 204 19.88 -6.14 14.27
N PRO A 205 19.80 -6.93 13.18
CA PRO A 205 20.07 -8.37 13.23
C PRO A 205 21.43 -8.72 13.86
N ARG A 206 22.46 -7.88 13.65
CA ARG A 206 23.78 -8.07 14.25
C ARG A 206 23.75 -7.92 15.77
N VAL A 207 23.10 -6.86 16.27
CA VAL A 207 22.98 -6.61 17.72
C VAL A 207 22.13 -7.70 18.37
N GLY A 208 21.00 -8.06 17.76
CA GLY A 208 20.15 -9.16 18.21
C GLY A 208 20.87 -10.49 18.27
N ALA A 209 21.63 -10.86 17.23
CA ALA A 209 22.45 -12.06 17.22
C ALA A 209 23.53 -12.07 18.32
N ALA A 210 24.15 -10.91 18.60
CA ALA A 210 25.09 -10.78 19.71
C ALA A 210 24.42 -10.97 21.07
N LEU A 211 23.21 -10.43 21.24
CA LEU A 211 22.42 -10.58 22.46
C LEU A 211 21.97 -12.03 22.67
N ARG A 212 21.54 -12.73 21.61
CA ARG A 212 21.21 -14.17 21.65
C ARG A 212 22.41 -15.03 22.07
N ARG A 213 23.59 -14.81 21.47
CA ARG A 213 24.83 -15.53 21.87
C ARG A 213 25.17 -15.31 23.35
N ARG A 214 24.97 -14.07 23.84
CA ARG A 214 25.23 -13.74 25.24
C ARG A 214 24.22 -14.40 26.18
N ALA A 215 22.94 -14.46 25.80
CA ALA A 215 21.90 -15.15 26.55
C ALA A 215 22.17 -16.66 26.64
N ALA A 216 22.54 -17.30 25.54
CA ALA A 216 22.92 -18.72 25.52
C ALA A 216 24.08 -19.00 26.47
N ARG A 217 25.16 -18.21 26.38
CA ARG A 217 26.32 -18.36 27.29
C ARG A 217 25.94 -18.12 28.76
N ALA A 218 25.08 -17.14 29.05
CA ALA A 218 24.64 -16.90 30.42
C ALA A 218 23.86 -18.10 30.97
N ALA A 219 22.99 -18.69 30.15
CA ALA A 219 22.22 -19.89 30.51
C ALA A 219 23.13 -21.10 30.79
N ASP A 220 24.17 -21.32 29.97
CA ASP A 220 25.19 -22.37 30.20
C ASP A 220 25.89 -22.21 31.57
N GLU A 221 25.99 -20.98 32.06
CA GLU A 221 26.59 -20.62 33.34
C GLU A 221 25.56 -20.50 34.49
N GLY A 222 24.28 -20.82 34.27
CA GLY A 222 23.21 -20.70 35.26
C GLY A 222 22.84 -19.26 35.62
N ARG A 223 23.12 -18.29 34.72
CA ARG A 223 22.88 -16.85 34.90
C ARG A 223 21.83 -16.35 33.90
N VAL A 224 21.16 -15.26 34.24
CA VAL A 224 20.22 -14.57 33.36
C VAL A 224 20.81 -13.28 32.81
N VAL A 225 20.46 -12.93 31.56
CA VAL A 225 20.78 -11.61 31.01
C VAL A 225 19.76 -10.61 31.54
N ARG A 226 20.27 -9.48 32.06
CA ARG A 226 19.44 -8.38 32.56
C ARG A 226 19.61 -7.15 31.68
N LEU A 227 18.51 -6.45 31.46
CA LEU A 227 18.40 -5.24 30.67
C LEU A 227 17.79 -4.13 31.53
N ARG A 228 18.24 -2.89 31.37
CA ARG A 228 17.59 -1.71 31.93
C ARG A 228 16.91 -0.95 30.80
N ALA A 229 15.62 -0.72 30.94
CA ALA A 229 14.83 0.02 29.95
C ALA A 229 14.23 1.26 30.58
N ARG A 230 14.22 2.36 29.81
CA ARG A 230 13.50 3.57 30.17
C ARG A 230 12.81 4.15 28.95
N VAL A 231 11.52 4.43 29.09
CA VAL A 231 10.68 5.08 28.09
C VAL A 231 9.83 6.13 28.80
N ARG A 232 9.82 7.35 28.28
CA ARG A 232 8.93 8.44 28.70
C ARG A 232 8.03 8.80 27.52
N SER A 233 6.86 8.23 27.53
CA SER A 233 5.83 8.42 26.52
C SER A 233 4.43 8.59 27.13
N SER A 234 3.55 9.22 26.39
CA SER A 234 2.15 9.41 26.76
C SER A 234 1.22 9.16 25.59
N PHE A 235 -0.03 8.85 25.94
CA PHE A 235 -1.14 8.76 25.01
C PHE A 235 -2.17 9.81 25.40
N THR A 236 -2.69 10.51 24.41
CA THR A 236 -3.73 11.53 24.60
C THR A 236 -4.69 11.49 23.43
N ASP A 237 -5.92 11.97 23.64
CA ASP A 237 -6.72 12.45 22.52
C ASP A 237 -5.90 13.45 21.71
N GLY A 238 -5.95 13.34 20.39
CA GLY A 238 -5.10 14.13 19.52
C GLY A 238 -5.76 14.42 18.20
N ALA A 239 -4.95 14.75 17.21
CA ALA A 239 -5.42 14.94 15.86
C ALA A 239 -4.45 14.38 14.82
N ILE A 240 -5.01 14.02 13.67
CA ILE A 240 -4.28 13.79 12.44
C ILE A 240 -4.46 15.03 11.56
N GLU A 241 -3.35 15.58 11.08
CA GLU A 241 -3.36 16.66 10.10
C GLU A 241 -3.41 16.11 8.67
N ALA A 242 -4.19 16.77 7.80
CA ALA A 242 -4.11 16.57 6.35
C ALA A 242 -3.87 17.93 5.67
N VAL A 243 -2.92 17.96 4.75
CA VAL A 243 -2.66 19.12 3.89
C VAL A 243 -3.39 18.90 2.57
N SER A 244 -4.12 19.91 2.11
CA SER A 244 -4.70 19.94 0.76
C SER A 244 -4.25 21.19 0.02
N ALA A 245 -3.72 21.04 -1.19
CA ALA A 245 -3.51 22.16 -2.12
C ALA A 245 -4.49 22.07 -3.30
N PHE A 246 -4.93 23.21 -3.78
CA PHE A 246 -5.99 23.32 -4.77
C PHE A 246 -5.60 24.28 -5.91
N ILE A 247 -5.80 23.81 -7.15
CA ILE A 247 -5.73 24.65 -8.36
C ILE A 247 -7.13 24.68 -8.98
N PRO A 248 -7.77 25.84 -9.10
CA PRO A 248 -9.19 25.94 -9.47
C PRO A 248 -9.43 25.56 -10.94
N GLY A 249 -10.45 24.72 -11.15
CA GLY A 249 -11.03 24.41 -12.45
C GLY A 249 -12.13 25.38 -12.88
N GLN A 250 -12.74 25.11 -14.03
CA GLN A 250 -13.91 25.81 -14.57
C GLN A 250 -15.22 25.03 -14.33
N SER A 251 -15.14 23.71 -14.13
CA SER A 251 -16.25 22.84 -13.74
C SER A 251 -16.25 22.57 -12.22
N ASN A 252 -17.22 21.78 -11.76
CA ASN A 252 -17.30 21.29 -10.38
C ASN A 252 -16.55 19.97 -10.16
N GLU A 253 -15.92 19.41 -11.19
CA GLU A 253 -15.18 18.15 -11.14
C GLU A 253 -13.72 18.38 -10.72
N GLU A 254 -13.08 17.35 -10.17
CA GLU A 254 -11.66 17.40 -9.80
C GLU A 254 -10.88 16.13 -10.18
N ILE A 255 -9.57 16.30 -10.37
CA ILE A 255 -8.57 15.24 -10.47
C ILE A 255 -7.66 15.32 -9.25
N LEU A 256 -7.42 14.18 -8.62
CA LEU A 256 -6.70 14.10 -7.36
C LEU A 256 -5.28 13.51 -7.55
N LEU A 257 -4.29 14.09 -6.89
CA LEU A 257 -3.01 13.46 -6.60
C LEU A 257 -2.89 13.24 -5.09
N VAL A 258 -2.63 12.00 -4.68
CA VAL A 258 -2.45 11.65 -3.27
C VAL A 258 -1.06 11.08 -3.04
N ALA A 259 -0.42 11.49 -1.95
CA ALA A 259 0.79 10.89 -1.44
C ALA A 259 0.77 10.98 0.09
N HIS A 260 0.94 9.86 0.79
CA HIS A 260 1.00 9.92 2.23
C HIS A 260 2.28 10.62 2.72
N LEU A 261 2.13 11.35 3.82
CA LEU A 261 3.21 12.12 4.42
C LEU A 261 3.94 11.35 5.52
N CYS A 262 3.38 10.24 6.01
CA CYS A 262 3.92 9.57 7.19
C CYS A 262 5.21 8.78 6.90
N HIS A 263 5.57 8.04 7.94
CA HIS A 263 6.66 7.08 8.14
C HIS A 263 7.83 7.55 9.00
N PRO A 264 8.41 6.63 9.77
CA PRO A 264 9.48 6.94 10.70
C PRO A 264 10.74 7.47 9.99
N ALA A 265 11.49 8.35 10.66
CA ALA A 265 12.81 8.75 10.18
C ALA A 265 13.79 7.55 10.16
N PRO A 266 14.62 7.38 9.11
CA PRO A 266 14.79 8.30 7.98
C PRO A 266 13.79 8.12 6.83
N CYS A 267 13.19 6.93 6.68
CA CYS A 267 12.39 6.44 5.53
C CYS A 267 12.20 7.49 4.42
N ALA A 268 13.27 7.61 3.62
CA ALA A 268 13.42 8.65 2.63
C ALA A 268 12.65 8.30 1.35
N ASN A 269 12.73 7.05 0.90
CA ASN A 269 11.91 6.57 -0.19
C ASN A 269 10.45 6.44 0.27
N ASP A 270 10.20 5.82 1.42
CA ASP A 270 8.85 5.57 1.96
C ASP A 270 8.43 6.55 3.08
N ASN A 271 7.58 7.56 2.84
CA ASN A 271 7.16 8.05 1.53
C ASN A 271 7.53 9.51 1.36
N ALA A 272 8.69 9.92 1.88
CA ALA A 272 9.16 11.28 1.67
C ALA A 272 9.36 11.58 0.17
N THR A 273 9.66 10.58 -0.68
CA THR A 273 9.71 10.75 -2.14
C THR A 273 8.35 11.02 -2.77
N GLY A 274 7.29 10.28 -2.43
CA GLY A 274 5.93 10.55 -2.92
C GLY A 274 5.42 11.91 -2.47
N ALA A 275 5.60 12.24 -1.19
CA ALA A 275 5.22 13.53 -0.65
C ALA A 275 5.95 14.70 -1.34
N ALA A 276 7.28 14.60 -1.50
CA ALA A 276 8.08 15.62 -2.19
C ALA A 276 7.74 15.74 -3.68
N ALA A 277 7.54 14.61 -4.36
CA ALA A 277 7.16 14.59 -5.77
C ALA A 277 5.81 15.27 -5.98
N ALA A 278 4.82 15.00 -5.12
CA ALA A 278 3.53 15.69 -5.17
C ALA A 278 3.68 17.21 -4.97
N MET A 279 4.56 17.66 -4.06
CA MET A 279 4.79 19.10 -3.83
C MET A 279 5.37 19.80 -5.06
N GLU A 280 6.37 19.18 -5.68
CA GLU A 280 7.03 19.73 -6.86
C GLU A 280 6.12 19.68 -8.10
N VAL A 281 5.29 18.64 -8.26
CA VAL A 281 4.27 18.58 -9.31
C VAL A 281 3.23 19.68 -9.11
N ALA A 282 2.74 19.89 -7.88
CA ALA A 282 1.79 20.97 -7.58
C ALA A 282 2.37 22.34 -7.92
N ARG A 283 3.62 22.62 -7.51
CA ARG A 283 4.36 23.85 -7.84
C ARG A 283 4.49 24.05 -9.34
N ALA A 284 4.93 23.00 -10.06
CA ALA A 284 5.18 23.06 -11.49
C ALA A 284 3.89 23.32 -12.27
N LEU A 285 2.81 22.59 -11.99
CA LEU A 285 1.53 22.79 -12.67
C LEU A 285 0.95 24.18 -12.37
N HIS A 286 1.01 24.65 -11.12
CA HIS A 286 0.60 26.01 -10.78
C HIS A 286 1.39 27.07 -11.57
N THR A 287 2.72 26.95 -11.60
CA THR A 287 3.60 27.88 -12.32
C THR A 287 3.29 27.91 -13.83
N LEU A 288 3.08 26.74 -14.42
CA LEU A 288 2.75 26.62 -15.85
C LEU A 288 1.39 27.23 -16.20
N ILE A 289 0.40 27.10 -15.32
CA ILE A 289 -0.93 27.66 -15.50
C ILE A 289 -0.90 29.18 -15.33
N GLU A 290 -0.28 29.69 -14.27
CA GLU A 290 -0.19 31.15 -14.01
C GLU A 290 0.61 31.89 -15.09
N SER A 291 1.65 31.25 -15.64
CA SER A 291 2.43 31.80 -16.76
C SER A 291 1.77 31.65 -18.13
N GLY A 292 0.62 30.97 -18.22
CA GLY A 292 -0.09 30.72 -19.48
C GLY A 292 0.57 29.69 -20.40
N ARG A 293 1.59 28.96 -19.92
CA ARG A 293 2.23 27.85 -20.67
C ARG A 293 1.36 26.60 -20.70
N LEU A 294 0.46 26.45 -19.73
CA LEU A 294 -0.66 25.50 -19.76
C LEU A 294 -1.99 26.27 -19.68
N PRO A 295 -3.06 25.77 -20.30
CA PRO A 295 -4.37 26.39 -20.19
C PRO A 295 -4.91 26.25 -18.77
N ARG A 296 -5.78 27.19 -18.37
CA ARG A 296 -6.55 27.06 -17.14
C ARG A 296 -7.39 25.77 -17.19
N PRO A 297 -7.32 24.91 -16.18
CA PRO A 297 -7.90 23.58 -16.27
C PRO A 297 -9.43 23.62 -16.28
N GLN A 298 -10.07 22.68 -16.97
CA GLN A 298 -11.53 22.49 -16.91
C GLN A 298 -11.91 21.87 -15.57
N ARG A 299 -11.24 20.79 -15.16
CA ARG A 299 -11.43 20.13 -13.86
C ARG A 299 -10.39 20.64 -12.88
N ALA A 300 -10.77 20.88 -11.63
CA ALA A 300 -9.82 21.34 -10.65
C ALA A 300 -8.74 20.28 -10.37
N LEU A 301 -7.54 20.71 -9.97
CA LEU A 301 -6.50 19.81 -9.48
C LEU A 301 -6.43 19.91 -7.97
N ARG A 302 -6.48 18.76 -7.29
CA ARG A 302 -6.31 18.67 -5.85
C ARG A 302 -5.11 17.78 -5.52
N PHE A 303 -4.32 18.22 -4.56
CA PHE A 303 -3.17 17.49 -4.04
C PHE A 303 -3.38 17.24 -2.56
N LEU A 304 -3.09 16.03 -2.09
CA LEU A 304 -3.33 15.64 -0.70
C LEU A 304 -2.10 14.98 -0.07
N TRP A 305 -1.82 15.41 1.16
CA TRP A 305 -0.81 14.82 2.05
C TRP A 305 -1.45 14.49 3.40
N MET A 306 -1.47 13.21 3.76
CA MET A 306 -2.09 12.71 4.99
C MET A 306 -1.40 11.42 5.45
N PRO A 307 -1.69 10.84 6.63
CA PRO A 307 -1.12 9.54 6.99
C PRO A 307 -1.78 8.40 6.22
N GLU A 308 -0.99 7.47 5.71
CA GLU A 308 -1.44 6.19 5.17
C GLU A 308 -1.94 5.29 6.30
N MET A 309 -3.09 4.65 6.29
CA MET A 309 -4.31 4.82 5.51
C MET A 309 -5.31 5.72 6.22
N THR A 310 -5.11 5.91 7.53
CA THR A 310 -6.03 6.55 8.46
C THR A 310 -6.44 7.95 8.00
N GLY A 311 -5.51 8.70 7.41
CA GLY A 311 -5.75 10.01 6.83
C GLY A 311 -6.75 9.98 5.69
N THR A 312 -6.63 8.98 4.80
CA THR A 312 -7.48 8.84 3.62
C THR A 312 -8.93 8.57 4.02
N TYR A 313 -9.15 7.69 5.02
CA TYR A 313 -10.47 7.50 5.62
C TYR A 313 -11.04 8.81 6.19
N LEU A 314 -10.26 9.51 7.01
CA LEU A 314 -10.68 10.76 7.66
C LEU A 314 -11.05 11.84 6.65
N TYR A 315 -10.21 12.03 5.64
CA TYR A 315 -10.39 13.05 4.62
C TYR A 315 -11.62 12.74 3.75
N LEU A 316 -11.75 11.52 3.24
CA LEU A 316 -12.88 11.15 2.38
C LEU A 316 -14.21 11.16 3.14
N ALA A 317 -14.25 10.69 4.39
CA ALA A 317 -15.46 10.73 5.21
C ALA A 317 -15.90 12.17 5.55
N ARG A 318 -14.95 13.09 5.72
CA ARG A 318 -15.27 14.52 5.93
C ARG A 318 -15.78 15.18 4.66
N HIS A 319 -15.29 14.75 3.51
CA HIS A 319 -15.54 15.36 2.20
C HIS A 319 -16.34 14.45 1.26
N GLU A 320 -17.27 13.66 1.78
CA GLU A 320 -18.01 12.66 0.98
C GLU A 320 -18.68 13.25 -0.26
N GLY A 321 -19.21 14.47 -0.17
CA GLY A 321 -19.84 15.16 -1.29
C GLY A 321 -18.89 15.52 -2.45
N ARG A 322 -17.57 15.34 -2.28
CA ARG A 322 -16.58 15.49 -3.36
C ARG A 322 -16.38 14.21 -4.15
N ILE A 323 -16.63 13.04 -3.55
CA ILE A 323 -16.31 11.74 -4.16
C ILE A 323 -16.98 11.57 -5.53
N GLU A 324 -18.25 11.92 -5.65
CA GLU A 324 -19.00 11.85 -6.92
C GLU A 324 -18.47 12.78 -8.01
N ARG A 325 -17.68 13.80 -7.63
CA ARG A 325 -17.10 14.81 -8.54
C ARG A 325 -15.63 14.54 -8.84
N THR A 326 -15.01 13.58 -8.16
CA THR A 326 -13.62 13.19 -8.42
C THR A 326 -13.61 12.22 -9.59
N VAL A 327 -13.19 12.72 -10.74
CA VAL A 327 -13.21 11.99 -12.01
C VAL A 327 -12.18 10.86 -12.00
N ALA A 328 -10.99 11.13 -11.47
CA ALA A 328 -9.90 10.18 -11.32
C ALA A 328 -8.92 10.67 -10.25
N ALA A 329 -8.09 9.77 -9.74
CA ALA A 329 -6.94 10.12 -8.91
C ALA A 329 -5.66 9.41 -9.37
N LEU A 330 -4.54 9.79 -8.78
CA LEU A 330 -3.24 9.12 -8.91
C LEU A 330 -2.57 9.06 -7.54
N ASN A 331 -2.06 7.90 -7.16
CA ASN A 331 -1.28 7.72 -5.92
C ASN A 331 0.21 7.70 -6.22
N LEU A 332 1.01 8.44 -5.44
CA LEU A 332 2.46 8.37 -5.47
C LEU A 332 2.97 7.75 -4.17
N ASP A 333 3.59 6.58 -4.29
CA ASP A 333 4.27 5.91 -3.19
C ASP A 333 5.68 5.50 -3.61
N MET A 334 6.69 5.71 -2.76
CA MET A 334 8.07 5.29 -3.01
C MET A 334 8.58 5.60 -4.44
N VAL A 335 8.32 6.81 -4.95
CA VAL A 335 8.54 7.16 -6.36
C VAL A 335 9.95 7.67 -6.68
N GLY A 336 10.89 7.58 -5.74
CA GLY A 336 12.22 8.17 -5.86
C GLY A 336 13.38 7.20 -5.81
N ALA A 337 13.16 5.89 -5.75
CA ALA A 337 14.24 4.90 -5.60
C ALA A 337 15.32 5.02 -6.69
N ASP A 338 16.58 4.90 -6.27
CA ASP A 338 17.68 4.54 -7.18
C ASP A 338 17.59 3.05 -7.47
N GLN A 339 17.09 2.70 -8.66
CA GLN A 339 16.90 1.31 -9.07
C GLN A 339 18.18 0.46 -9.00
N ALA A 340 19.36 1.05 -9.26
CA ALA A 340 20.61 0.29 -9.20
C ALA A 340 20.98 -0.09 -7.76
N ARG A 341 20.67 0.77 -6.80
CA ARG A 341 20.97 0.56 -5.38
C ARG A 341 19.89 -0.28 -4.67
N CYS A 342 18.63 -0.02 -5.00
CA CYS A 342 17.46 -0.56 -4.31
C CYS A 342 16.97 -1.87 -4.94
N GLY A 343 17.39 -2.19 -6.17
CA GLY A 343 16.85 -3.32 -6.94
C GLY A 343 15.44 -3.07 -7.51
N SER A 344 14.92 -1.85 -7.35
CA SER A 344 13.54 -1.52 -7.67
C SER A 344 13.21 -1.50 -9.16
N VAL A 345 11.90 -1.59 -9.41
CA VAL A 345 11.25 -1.53 -10.72
C VAL A 345 10.16 -0.47 -10.66
N ASN A 346 10.12 0.40 -11.66
CA ASN A 346 9.07 1.40 -11.81
C ASN A 346 7.78 0.69 -12.23
N THR A 347 6.88 0.52 -11.27
CA THR A 347 5.68 -0.29 -11.43
C THR A 347 4.46 0.61 -11.44
N ILE A 348 3.61 0.44 -12.46
CA ILE A 348 2.25 0.95 -12.48
C ILE A 348 1.34 -0.16 -11.97
N ILE A 349 0.63 0.09 -10.88
CA ILE A 349 -0.43 -0.79 -10.36
C ILE A 349 -1.78 -0.24 -10.85
N HIS A 350 -2.55 -1.09 -11.52
CA HIS A 350 -3.88 -0.76 -12.05
C HIS A 350 -4.97 -0.75 -10.97
N THR A 351 -6.16 -0.28 -11.35
CA THR A 351 -7.37 -0.39 -10.51
C THR A 351 -7.82 -1.85 -10.41
N PRO A 352 -8.58 -2.24 -9.36
CA PRO A 352 -9.13 -3.59 -9.26
C PRO A 352 -10.13 -3.84 -10.40
N ASP A 353 -10.32 -5.10 -10.80
CA ASP A 353 -11.27 -5.45 -11.86
C ASP A 353 -12.74 -5.26 -11.41
N ALA A 354 -12.97 -5.08 -10.11
CA ALA A 354 -14.24 -4.62 -9.55
C ALA A 354 -14.54 -3.14 -9.86
N LEU A 355 -13.51 -2.34 -10.17
CA LEU A 355 -13.61 -0.96 -10.65
C LEU A 355 -12.74 -0.75 -11.92
N PRO A 356 -13.13 -1.34 -13.07
CA PRO A 356 -12.38 -1.17 -14.32
C PRO A 356 -12.39 0.29 -14.78
N SER A 357 -11.24 0.80 -15.20
CA SER A 357 -11.12 2.18 -15.66
C SER A 357 -9.99 2.36 -16.66
N PHE A 358 -10.10 3.40 -17.48
CA PHE A 358 -9.09 3.79 -18.47
C PHE A 358 -7.81 4.39 -17.84
N VAL A 359 -7.83 4.73 -16.55
CA VAL A 359 -6.77 5.51 -15.89
C VAL A 359 -5.40 4.84 -15.90
N GLY A 360 -5.36 3.50 -15.74
CA GLY A 360 -4.11 2.74 -15.80
C GLY A 360 -3.54 2.68 -17.22
N ASP A 361 -4.39 2.43 -18.22
CA ASP A 361 -4.00 2.43 -19.64
C ASP A 361 -3.50 3.80 -20.10
N LEU A 362 -4.11 4.91 -19.63
CA LEU A 362 -3.61 6.26 -19.87
C LEU A 362 -2.20 6.45 -19.31
N LEU A 363 -1.98 6.02 -18.08
CA LEU A 363 -0.68 6.18 -17.40
C LEU A 363 0.42 5.40 -18.13
N GLU A 364 0.11 4.17 -18.57
CA GLU A 364 1.02 3.40 -19.41
C GLU A 364 1.30 4.06 -20.77
N ALA A 365 0.28 4.64 -21.41
CA ALA A 365 0.45 5.31 -22.69
C ALA A 365 1.37 6.53 -22.56
N ILE A 366 1.20 7.34 -21.51
CA ILE A 366 2.09 8.47 -21.22
C ILE A 366 3.52 7.96 -20.97
N ARG A 367 3.66 6.90 -20.16
CA ARG A 367 4.95 6.29 -19.83
C ARG A 367 5.66 5.75 -21.09
N THR A 368 4.96 5.08 -22.00
CA THR A 368 5.52 4.66 -23.29
C THR A 368 6.00 5.86 -24.10
N GLY A 369 5.24 6.96 -24.13
CA GLY A 369 5.63 8.18 -24.86
C GLY A 369 6.76 8.99 -24.24
N MET A 370 7.21 8.66 -23.02
CA MET A 370 8.42 9.21 -22.41
C MET A 370 9.71 8.65 -23.00
N HIS A 371 9.65 7.48 -23.61
CA HIS A 371 10.80 6.90 -24.27
C HIS A 371 10.92 7.51 -25.65
N GLY A 372 11.91 8.41 -25.77
CA GLY A 372 12.36 8.94 -27.04
C GLY A 372 13.56 8.15 -27.54
N VAL A 373 13.61 7.98 -28.85
CA VAL A 373 14.80 7.56 -29.59
C VAL A 373 16.00 8.38 -29.12
N SER A 374 16.98 7.72 -28.52
CA SER A 374 18.23 8.30 -28.04
C SER A 374 19.32 8.15 -29.10
N ASP A 375 20.14 9.18 -29.26
CA ASP A 375 21.34 9.09 -30.08
C ASP A 375 22.39 8.21 -29.35
N THR A 376 22.84 7.17 -30.02
CA THR A 376 23.92 6.27 -29.59
C THR A 376 25.08 6.34 -30.57
N LEU A 377 26.24 5.78 -30.17
CA LEU A 377 27.42 5.69 -31.03
C LEU A 377 27.15 5.01 -32.40
N TYR A 378 26.10 4.18 -32.50
CA TYR A 378 25.74 3.42 -33.70
C TYR A 378 24.41 3.88 -34.33
N GLY A 379 23.94 5.07 -33.97
CA GLY A 379 22.69 5.64 -34.50
C GLY A 379 21.61 5.75 -33.43
N ARG A 380 20.35 5.72 -33.86
CA ARG A 380 19.20 6.08 -33.03
C ARG A 380 18.49 4.84 -32.50
N THR A 381 18.51 4.62 -31.19
CA THR A 381 17.86 3.45 -30.54
C THR A 381 17.06 3.88 -29.31
N GLU A 382 16.21 3.01 -28.80
CA GLU A 382 15.51 3.18 -27.53
C GLU A 382 16.16 2.29 -26.45
N PRO A 383 17.27 2.72 -25.83
CA PRO A 383 17.88 1.91 -24.80
C PRO A 383 16.94 1.80 -23.58
N PRO A 384 16.78 0.61 -22.97
CA PRO A 384 15.99 0.44 -21.75
C PRO A 384 16.77 1.03 -20.56
N LEU A 385 16.65 2.34 -20.37
CA LEU A 385 17.35 3.10 -19.32
C LEU A 385 16.66 3.03 -17.94
N LEU A 386 15.62 2.21 -17.79
CA LEU A 386 14.84 2.05 -16.58
C LEU A 386 14.22 0.64 -16.55
N ARG A 387 14.17 0.02 -15.38
CA ARG A 387 13.36 -1.19 -15.16
C ARG A 387 11.92 -0.77 -14.94
N MET A 388 11.01 -1.32 -15.72
CA MET A 388 9.63 -0.88 -15.74
C MET A 388 8.71 -2.08 -15.87
N ALA A 389 7.61 -2.06 -15.13
CA ALA A 389 6.59 -3.09 -15.18
C ALA A 389 5.20 -2.47 -15.03
N SER A 390 4.20 -3.21 -15.47
CA SER A 390 2.81 -2.96 -15.10
C SER A 390 2.31 -4.20 -14.38
N ALA A 391 1.57 -3.98 -13.30
CA ALA A 391 1.02 -5.05 -12.50
C ALA A 391 -0.52 -4.90 -12.41
N PRO A 392 -1.25 -6.02 -12.28
CA PRO A 392 -2.62 -6.00 -11.80
C PRO A 392 -2.72 -5.27 -10.46
N PHE A 393 -3.96 -5.03 -10.02
CA PHE A 393 -4.19 -4.42 -8.72
C PHE A 393 -3.51 -5.21 -7.59
N SER A 394 -2.83 -4.48 -6.71
CA SER A 394 -2.43 -4.93 -5.39
C SER A 394 -2.81 -3.85 -4.38
N ASN A 395 -3.14 -4.25 -3.16
CA ASN A 395 -3.25 -3.31 -2.05
C ASN A 395 -1.85 -2.83 -1.60
N GLY A 396 -1.79 -1.90 -0.64
CA GLY A 396 -0.53 -1.50 0.00
C GLY A 396 -0.15 -0.02 -0.10
N SER A 397 -1.04 0.84 -0.61
CA SER A 397 -0.96 2.32 -0.49
C SER A 397 -2.38 2.90 -0.54
N ASP A 398 -2.57 4.21 -0.39
CA ASP A 398 -3.90 4.82 -0.26
C ASP A 398 -4.84 4.56 -1.45
N HIS A 399 -4.29 4.26 -2.64
CA HIS A 399 -5.05 3.96 -3.87
C HIS A 399 -6.12 2.90 -3.68
N TYR A 400 -5.87 1.91 -2.81
CA TYR A 400 -6.82 0.82 -2.58
C TYR A 400 -8.11 1.28 -1.86
N ILE A 401 -8.07 2.38 -1.11
CA ILE A 401 -9.26 2.97 -0.48
C ILE A 401 -10.04 3.76 -1.50
N LEU A 402 -9.35 4.57 -2.30
CA LEU A 402 -9.97 5.38 -3.34
C LEU A 402 -10.65 4.50 -4.40
N ALA A 403 -9.98 3.41 -4.79
CA ALA A 403 -10.43 2.47 -5.81
C ALA A 403 -11.40 1.39 -5.31
N ASP A 404 -11.69 1.34 -4.01
CA ASP A 404 -12.76 0.49 -3.49
C ASP A 404 -14.09 0.87 -4.17
N PRO A 405 -14.88 -0.07 -4.70
CA PRO A 405 -16.12 0.25 -5.44
C PRO A 405 -17.18 1.03 -4.64
N THR A 406 -17.17 0.97 -3.31
CA THR A 406 -18.03 1.82 -2.46
C THR A 406 -17.55 3.27 -2.41
N VAL A 407 -16.26 3.55 -2.65
CA VAL A 407 -15.70 4.90 -2.83
C VAL A 407 -15.80 5.30 -4.30
N GLY A 408 -15.30 4.48 -5.22
CA GLY A 408 -15.55 4.59 -6.65
C GLY A 408 -14.71 5.64 -7.38
N ILE A 409 -13.51 5.96 -6.87
CA ILE A 409 -12.54 6.87 -7.50
C ILE A 409 -11.43 6.03 -8.16
N PRO A 410 -11.40 5.91 -9.50
CA PRO A 410 -10.34 5.17 -10.18
C PRO A 410 -8.96 5.77 -9.90
N THR A 411 -8.09 4.98 -9.28
CA THR A 411 -6.80 5.44 -8.77
C THR A 411 -5.71 4.40 -9.06
N PRO A 412 -4.88 4.58 -10.09
CA PRO A 412 -3.67 3.80 -10.24
C PRO A 412 -2.58 4.30 -9.28
N LEU A 413 -1.55 3.49 -9.09
CA LEU A 413 -0.39 3.79 -8.25
C LEU A 413 0.90 3.76 -9.09
N ILE A 414 1.76 4.76 -8.91
CA ILE A 414 3.17 4.70 -9.34
C ILE A 414 4.00 4.34 -8.11
N ILE A 415 4.80 3.28 -8.22
CA ILE A 415 5.68 2.82 -7.14
C ILE A 415 7.01 2.26 -7.67
N GLU A 416 8.13 2.52 -6.99
CA GLU A 416 9.39 1.80 -7.22
C GLU A 416 9.45 0.55 -6.32
N TRP A 417 8.87 -0.55 -6.78
CA TRP A 417 8.72 -1.79 -6.00
C TRP A 417 9.21 -3.00 -6.81
N PRO A 418 9.79 -4.05 -6.18
CA PRO A 418 10.18 -4.16 -4.76
C PRO A 418 11.32 -3.21 -4.36
N ASP A 419 11.53 -2.99 -3.07
CA ASP A 419 12.64 -2.16 -2.57
C ASP A 419 13.45 -2.90 -1.49
N ARG A 420 14.77 -2.85 -1.60
CA ARG A 420 15.73 -3.50 -0.70
C ARG A 420 15.72 -2.93 0.72
N PHE A 421 15.59 -1.62 0.86
CA PHE A 421 15.72 -0.88 2.12
C PHE A 421 14.37 -0.54 2.77
N TYR A 422 13.26 -0.90 2.13
CA TYR A 422 11.89 -0.71 2.60
C TYR A 422 11.73 -0.91 4.11
N HIS A 423 11.16 0.11 4.77
CA HIS A 423 10.90 0.10 6.20
C HIS A 423 12.16 -0.18 7.05
N THR A 424 13.32 0.38 6.70
CA THR A 424 14.53 0.25 7.53
C THR A 424 15.25 1.57 7.76
N THR A 425 16.16 1.60 8.74
CA THR A 425 17.10 2.72 8.92
C THR A 425 18.08 2.91 7.75
N ALA A 426 18.14 1.97 6.80
CA ALA A 426 18.95 2.11 5.59
C ALA A 426 18.22 2.82 4.44
N ASP A 427 16.90 3.05 4.56
CA ASP A 427 16.11 3.87 3.64
C ASP A 427 16.42 5.37 3.86
N THR A 428 17.55 5.78 3.30
CA THR A 428 18.15 7.11 3.45
C THR A 428 18.15 7.86 2.14
N LEU A 429 18.43 9.17 2.18
CA LEU A 429 18.51 10.01 0.98
C LEU A 429 19.51 9.49 -0.06
N ASP A 430 20.51 8.71 0.35
CA ASP A 430 21.47 8.12 -0.58
C ASP A 430 20.80 7.13 -1.55
N GLN A 431 19.70 6.49 -1.13
CA GLN A 431 18.93 5.55 -1.94
C GLN A 431 17.96 6.25 -2.91
N VAL A 432 17.90 7.57 -2.89
CA VAL A 432 16.98 8.37 -3.71
C VAL A 432 17.70 8.90 -4.95
N SER A 433 17.05 8.77 -6.11
CA SER A 433 17.55 9.24 -7.41
C SER A 433 16.75 10.44 -7.90
N ALA A 434 17.44 11.56 -8.12
CA ALA A 434 16.84 12.75 -8.71
C ALA A 434 16.28 12.47 -10.12
N THR A 435 16.94 11.60 -10.89
CA THR A 435 16.47 11.19 -12.23
C THR A 435 15.18 10.38 -12.14
N THR A 436 15.06 9.47 -11.16
CA THR A 436 13.83 8.70 -10.95
C THR A 436 12.68 9.63 -10.55
N LEU A 437 12.93 10.54 -9.61
CA LEU A 437 11.97 11.59 -9.22
C LEU A 437 11.53 12.43 -10.42
N GLN A 438 12.46 12.94 -11.23
CA GLN A 438 12.14 13.72 -12.44
C GLN A 438 11.18 12.97 -13.36
N ARG A 439 11.43 11.69 -13.60
CA ARG A 439 10.62 10.86 -14.50
C ARG A 439 9.23 10.64 -13.93
N ASN A 440 9.12 10.22 -12.67
CA ASN A 440 7.83 9.95 -12.05
C ASN A 440 6.98 11.23 -11.85
N MET A 441 7.61 12.38 -11.57
CA MET A 441 6.93 13.67 -11.54
C MET A 441 6.48 14.12 -12.94
N THR A 442 7.29 13.88 -13.97
CA THR A 442 6.89 14.18 -15.36
C THR A 442 5.67 13.36 -15.76
N LEU A 443 5.68 12.06 -15.42
CA LEU A 443 4.56 11.15 -15.65
C LEU A 443 3.30 11.62 -14.91
N ALA A 444 3.41 11.86 -13.59
CA ALA A 444 2.29 12.29 -12.75
C ALA A 444 1.73 13.65 -13.19
N GLY A 445 2.59 14.65 -13.40
CA GLY A 445 2.15 15.98 -13.83
C GLY A 445 1.50 15.97 -15.21
N THR A 446 1.99 15.13 -16.14
CA THR A 446 1.37 14.97 -17.46
C THR A 446 0.01 14.28 -17.37
N TYR A 447 -0.12 13.26 -16.53
CA TYR A 447 -1.38 12.58 -16.26
C TYR A 447 -2.45 13.56 -15.75
N LEU A 448 -2.10 14.37 -14.74
CA LEU A 448 -3.00 15.38 -14.18
C LEU A 448 -3.36 16.45 -15.23
N ALA A 449 -2.37 17.01 -15.93
CA ALA A 449 -2.59 18.07 -16.93
C ALA A 449 -3.44 17.59 -18.11
N PHE A 450 -3.30 16.31 -18.51
CA PHE A 450 -4.11 15.68 -19.55
C PHE A 450 -5.57 15.57 -19.09
N LEU A 451 -5.83 14.98 -17.92
CA LEU A 451 -7.19 14.77 -17.43
C LEU A 451 -7.91 16.05 -17.02
N ALA A 452 -7.16 17.06 -16.58
CA ALA A 452 -7.69 18.37 -16.26
C ALA A 452 -8.45 19.03 -17.43
N ASN A 453 -8.13 18.65 -18.68
CA ASN A 453 -8.73 19.23 -19.89
C ASN A 453 -9.25 18.17 -20.89
N ALA A 454 -9.20 16.88 -20.56
CA ALA A 454 -9.67 15.82 -21.46
C ALA A 454 -11.16 15.97 -21.75
N GLY A 455 -11.53 15.90 -23.04
CA GLY A 455 -12.92 15.87 -23.50
C GLY A 455 -13.12 14.80 -24.58
N SER A 456 -14.06 15.03 -25.49
CA SER A 456 -14.45 14.03 -26.51
C SER A 456 -13.30 13.57 -27.41
N ARG A 457 -12.36 14.45 -27.73
CA ARG A 457 -11.19 14.11 -28.55
C ARG A 457 -10.27 13.13 -27.79
N GLU A 458 -9.99 13.43 -26.54
CA GLU A 458 -9.15 12.60 -25.67
C GLU A 458 -9.83 11.26 -25.36
N ALA A 459 -11.14 11.25 -25.12
CA ALA A 459 -11.93 10.03 -24.94
C ALA A 459 -11.87 9.13 -26.19
N THR A 460 -12.00 9.70 -27.38
CA THR A 460 -11.90 8.96 -28.65
C THR A 460 -10.51 8.35 -28.84
N TRP A 461 -9.45 9.09 -28.51
CA TRP A 461 -8.09 8.58 -28.55
C TRP A 461 -7.87 7.48 -27.51
N LEU A 462 -8.31 7.67 -26.27
CA LEU A 462 -8.20 6.67 -25.21
C LEU A 462 -8.95 5.39 -25.57
N ALA A 463 -10.14 5.47 -26.15
CA ALA A 463 -10.85 4.29 -26.64
C ALA A 463 -10.01 3.49 -27.66
N SER A 464 -9.19 4.17 -28.47
CA SER A 464 -8.27 3.50 -29.40
C SER A 464 -7.09 2.85 -28.69
N GLU A 465 -6.54 3.53 -27.69
CA GLU A 465 -5.47 2.99 -26.82
C GLU A 465 -5.93 1.74 -26.06
N LEU A 466 -7.12 1.81 -25.43
CA LEU A 466 -7.73 0.71 -24.69
C LEU A 466 -7.92 -0.52 -25.58
N LYS A 467 -8.43 -0.34 -26.81
CA LYS A 467 -8.59 -1.44 -27.79
C LYS A 467 -7.25 -2.09 -28.12
N ALA A 468 -6.22 -1.30 -28.42
CA ALA A 468 -4.91 -1.83 -28.79
C ALA A 468 -4.30 -2.64 -27.64
N ARG A 469 -4.32 -2.08 -26.42
CA ARG A 469 -3.80 -2.75 -25.22
C ARG A 469 -4.58 -4.01 -24.87
N PHE A 470 -5.90 -4.01 -25.03
CA PHE A 470 -6.73 -5.19 -24.79
C PHE A 470 -6.33 -6.35 -25.70
N VAL A 471 -6.21 -6.11 -27.01
CA VAL A 471 -5.79 -7.14 -27.97
C VAL A 471 -4.40 -7.68 -27.64
N THR A 472 -3.44 -6.82 -27.30
CA THR A 472 -2.09 -7.23 -26.89
C THR A 472 -2.11 -8.08 -25.62
N ARG A 473 -2.81 -7.63 -24.58
CA ARG A 473 -2.93 -8.38 -23.31
C ARG A 473 -3.60 -9.74 -23.53
N MET A 474 -4.68 -9.79 -24.30
CA MET A 474 -5.36 -11.06 -24.60
C MET A 474 -4.47 -12.02 -25.37
N ALA A 475 -3.76 -11.55 -26.40
CA ALA A 475 -2.82 -12.39 -27.15
C ALA A 475 -1.70 -12.94 -26.26
N GLN A 476 -1.16 -12.12 -25.34
CA GLN A 476 -0.15 -12.56 -24.37
C GLN A 476 -0.69 -13.63 -23.41
N VAL A 477 -1.87 -13.42 -22.83
CA VAL A 477 -2.52 -14.37 -21.92
C VAL A 477 -2.75 -15.72 -22.62
N LEU A 478 -3.33 -15.71 -23.82
CA LEU A 478 -3.58 -16.93 -24.58
C LEU A 478 -2.28 -17.63 -24.97
N GLN A 479 -1.27 -16.89 -25.42
CA GLN A 479 0.03 -17.46 -25.77
C GLN A 479 0.73 -18.08 -24.57
N MET A 480 0.74 -17.41 -23.41
CA MET A 480 1.34 -17.94 -22.18
C MET A 480 0.65 -19.24 -21.75
N ALA A 481 -0.68 -19.29 -21.81
CA ALA A 481 -1.44 -20.49 -21.50
C ALA A 481 -1.17 -21.63 -22.50
N THR A 482 -1.08 -21.34 -23.79
CA THR A 482 -0.71 -22.34 -24.80
C THR A 482 0.68 -22.90 -24.55
N THR A 483 1.63 -22.04 -24.17
CA THR A 483 2.97 -22.48 -23.78
C THR A 483 2.93 -23.41 -22.56
N ALA A 484 2.17 -23.06 -21.51
CA ALA A 484 2.02 -23.92 -20.34
C ALA A 484 1.37 -25.27 -20.70
N ALA A 485 0.29 -25.26 -21.48
CA ALA A 485 -0.41 -26.46 -21.93
C ALA A 485 0.50 -27.41 -22.72
N LEU A 486 1.23 -26.89 -23.71
CA LEU A 486 2.15 -27.68 -24.55
C LEU A 486 3.40 -28.12 -23.79
N SER A 487 3.76 -27.43 -22.69
CA SER A 487 4.84 -27.83 -21.80
C SER A 487 4.42 -28.91 -20.79
N GLY A 488 3.14 -29.32 -20.79
CA GLY A 488 2.61 -30.33 -19.88
C GLY A 488 2.29 -29.82 -18.48
N GLU A 489 2.16 -28.50 -18.30
CA GLU A 489 1.68 -27.93 -17.04
C GLU A 489 0.19 -28.23 -16.84
N PRO A 490 -0.28 -28.47 -15.59
CA PRO A 490 -1.69 -28.69 -15.32
C PRO A 490 -2.49 -27.39 -15.53
N PRO A 491 -3.73 -27.47 -16.07
CA PRO A 491 -4.61 -26.31 -16.16
C PRO A 491 -4.93 -25.78 -14.76
N ARG A 492 -5.16 -24.46 -14.67
CA ARG A 492 -5.53 -23.77 -13.43
C ARG A 492 -6.73 -22.87 -13.68
N GLY A 493 -7.42 -22.47 -12.62
CA GLY A 493 -8.54 -21.53 -12.62
C GLY A 493 -9.75 -21.91 -13.48
N ALA A 494 -10.64 -20.94 -13.71
CA ALA A 494 -11.90 -21.13 -14.42
C ALA A 494 -11.73 -21.56 -15.90
N SER A 495 -12.81 -22.06 -16.50
CA SER A 495 -12.87 -22.45 -17.91
C SER A 495 -12.62 -21.26 -18.85
N TRP A 496 -12.16 -21.54 -20.06
CA TRP A 496 -11.76 -20.50 -21.02
C TRP A 496 -12.90 -19.59 -21.46
N ASP A 497 -14.12 -20.11 -21.59
CA ASP A 497 -15.31 -19.32 -21.89
C ASP A 497 -15.59 -18.27 -20.80
N LEU A 498 -15.49 -18.66 -19.52
CA LEU A 498 -15.64 -17.75 -18.38
C LEU A 498 -14.51 -16.72 -18.35
N ARG A 499 -13.25 -17.15 -18.55
CA ARG A 499 -12.09 -16.25 -18.59
C ARG A 499 -12.23 -15.19 -19.69
N LEU A 500 -12.60 -15.59 -20.91
CA LEU A 500 -12.79 -14.68 -22.03
C LEU A 500 -13.95 -13.72 -21.80
N ALA A 501 -15.11 -14.24 -21.35
CA ALA A 501 -16.27 -13.43 -21.02
C ALA A 501 -15.93 -12.38 -19.96
N TYR A 502 -15.27 -12.79 -18.88
CA TYR A 502 -14.82 -11.90 -17.82
C TYR A 502 -13.91 -10.78 -18.32
N ARG A 503 -12.84 -11.13 -19.06
CA ARG A 503 -11.89 -10.12 -19.59
C ARG A 503 -12.57 -9.15 -20.56
N PHE A 504 -13.50 -9.64 -21.39
CA PHE A 504 -14.31 -8.79 -22.24
C PHE A 504 -15.19 -7.83 -21.43
N GLU A 505 -15.90 -8.33 -20.41
CA GLU A 505 -16.75 -7.51 -19.55
C GLU A 505 -15.96 -6.41 -18.83
N ARG A 506 -14.80 -6.75 -18.26
CA ARG A 506 -13.93 -5.76 -17.59
C ARG A 506 -13.46 -4.68 -18.57
N HIS A 507 -13.05 -5.09 -19.77
CA HIS A 507 -12.66 -4.16 -20.82
C HIS A 507 -13.83 -3.28 -21.31
N ALA A 508 -15.01 -3.87 -21.48
CA ALA A 508 -16.22 -3.16 -21.87
C ALA A 508 -16.64 -2.12 -20.83
N ALA A 509 -16.48 -2.44 -19.54
CA ALA A 509 -16.69 -1.50 -18.44
C ALA A 509 -15.66 -0.36 -18.44
N ALA A 510 -14.37 -0.65 -18.67
CA ALA A 510 -13.34 0.38 -18.77
C ALA A 510 -13.57 1.34 -19.97
N LEU A 511 -14.08 0.83 -21.10
CA LEU A 511 -14.52 1.67 -22.22
C LEU A 511 -15.71 2.55 -21.85
N ALA A 512 -16.69 2.02 -21.10
CA ALA A 512 -17.83 2.79 -20.63
C ALA A 512 -17.42 3.87 -19.61
N ASP A 513 -16.37 3.63 -18.84
CA ASP A 513 -15.81 4.57 -17.86
C ASP A 513 -15.24 5.85 -18.50
N LEU A 514 -14.97 5.86 -19.82
CA LEU A 514 -14.64 7.09 -20.56
C LEU A 514 -15.75 8.16 -20.48
N ARG A 515 -16.97 7.79 -20.07
CA ARG A 515 -18.04 8.75 -19.77
C ARG A 515 -17.71 9.71 -18.62
N ARG A 516 -16.74 9.36 -17.76
CA ARG A 516 -16.23 10.27 -16.73
C ARG A 516 -15.52 11.50 -17.31
N ILE A 517 -14.98 11.41 -18.53
CA ILE A 517 -14.32 12.54 -19.21
C ILE A 517 -15.16 13.12 -20.36
N ASP A 518 -15.98 12.29 -21.01
CA ASP A 518 -16.94 12.68 -22.03
C ASP A 518 -18.29 12.00 -21.79
N PRO A 519 -19.25 12.65 -21.11
CA PRO A 519 -20.55 12.05 -20.79
C PRO A 519 -21.36 11.58 -22.01
N ALA A 520 -21.08 12.12 -23.20
CA ALA A 520 -21.73 11.74 -24.46
C ALA A 520 -21.05 10.56 -25.17
N PHE A 521 -19.95 10.02 -24.62
CA PHE A 521 -19.19 8.94 -25.23
C PHE A 521 -20.04 7.67 -25.39
N ASP A 522 -20.06 7.14 -26.61
CA ASP A 522 -20.66 5.86 -26.94
C ASP A 522 -19.58 4.77 -26.99
N PRO A 523 -19.53 3.86 -25.99
CA PRO A 523 -18.54 2.78 -25.96
C PRO A 523 -18.88 1.64 -26.93
N LEU A 524 -20.11 1.57 -27.47
CA LEU A 524 -20.61 0.40 -28.19
C LEU A 524 -19.75 0.02 -29.41
N PRO A 525 -19.31 0.94 -30.28
CA PRO A 525 -18.46 0.58 -31.42
C PRO A 525 -17.11 -0.02 -30.98
N ALA A 526 -16.53 0.49 -29.89
CA ALA A 526 -15.27 -0.03 -29.37
C ALA A 526 -15.45 -1.41 -28.71
N GLN A 527 -16.56 -1.62 -28.00
CA GLN A 527 -16.94 -2.90 -27.42
C GLN A 527 -17.17 -3.97 -28.50
N GLN A 528 -17.89 -3.63 -29.57
CA GLN A 528 -18.12 -4.53 -30.71
C GLN A 528 -16.81 -4.95 -31.39
N TYR A 529 -15.89 -4.00 -31.57
CA TYR A 529 -14.55 -4.29 -32.08
C TYR A 529 -13.78 -5.25 -31.17
N ALA A 530 -13.76 -4.99 -29.85
CA ALA A 530 -13.08 -5.85 -28.89
C ALA A 530 -13.66 -7.27 -28.86
N ALA A 531 -14.99 -7.42 -28.95
CA ALA A 531 -15.65 -8.72 -29.04
C ALA A 531 -15.22 -9.49 -30.29
N LEU A 532 -15.15 -8.83 -31.45
CA LEU A 532 -14.69 -9.44 -32.70
C LEU A 532 -13.22 -9.88 -32.62
N GLN A 533 -12.33 -9.01 -32.12
CA GLN A 533 -10.92 -9.34 -31.98
C GLN A 533 -10.70 -10.50 -31.01
N MET A 534 -11.42 -10.54 -29.89
CA MET A 534 -11.32 -11.63 -28.94
C MET A 534 -11.74 -12.98 -29.54
N ARG A 535 -12.82 -12.99 -30.34
CA ARG A 535 -13.26 -14.20 -31.06
C ARG A 535 -12.19 -14.68 -32.05
N LEU A 536 -11.65 -13.78 -32.86
CA LEU A 536 -10.60 -14.10 -33.83
C LEU A 536 -9.32 -14.61 -33.15
N LEU A 537 -8.93 -14.01 -32.03
CA LEU A 537 -7.81 -14.51 -31.24
C LEU A 537 -8.12 -15.92 -30.73
N TRP A 538 -9.26 -16.13 -30.08
CA TRP A 538 -9.64 -17.43 -29.52
C TRP A 538 -9.63 -18.55 -30.57
N GLU A 539 -10.15 -18.31 -31.76
CA GLU A 539 -10.12 -19.28 -32.88
C GLU A 539 -8.70 -19.80 -33.18
N GLY A 540 -7.67 -18.97 -32.98
CA GLY A 540 -6.28 -19.37 -33.19
C GLY A 540 -5.65 -20.21 -32.06
N TYR A 541 -6.28 -20.25 -30.88
CA TYR A 541 -5.75 -20.94 -29.69
C TYR A 541 -6.66 -22.07 -29.17
N ALA A 542 -7.92 -22.12 -29.62
CA ALA A 542 -8.96 -23.03 -29.12
C ALA A 542 -8.54 -24.50 -29.20
N ASP A 543 -7.94 -24.94 -30.32
CA ASP A 543 -7.50 -26.33 -30.52
C ASP A 543 -6.59 -26.86 -29.40
N VAL A 544 -5.78 -25.99 -28.80
CA VAL A 544 -4.89 -26.34 -27.69
C VAL A 544 -5.55 -26.12 -26.33
N LEU A 545 -6.27 -25.00 -26.17
CA LEU A 545 -6.74 -24.53 -24.87
C LEU A 545 -8.10 -25.10 -24.46
N GLU A 546 -8.99 -25.39 -25.40
CA GLU A 546 -10.31 -25.98 -25.13
C GLU A 546 -10.22 -27.35 -24.40
N PRO A 547 -9.31 -28.28 -24.75
CA PRO A 547 -9.11 -29.48 -23.95
C PRO A 547 -8.30 -29.24 -22.67
N TRP A 548 -7.59 -28.11 -22.55
CA TRP A 548 -6.74 -27.78 -21.40
C TRP A 548 -7.51 -26.95 -20.36
N GLN A 549 -8.36 -27.66 -19.60
CA GLN A 549 -9.18 -27.08 -18.54
C GLN A 549 -9.35 -28.07 -17.37
N LEU A 550 -9.70 -27.54 -16.20
CA LEU A 550 -9.98 -28.36 -15.02
C LEU A 550 -11.27 -29.17 -15.23
N THR A 551 -11.25 -30.44 -14.81
CA THR A 551 -12.44 -31.32 -14.84
C THR A 551 -13.30 -31.19 -13.60
N GLU A 552 -12.69 -30.83 -12.47
CA GLU A 552 -13.38 -30.63 -11.19
C GLU A 552 -12.93 -29.31 -10.58
N VAL A 553 -13.88 -28.55 -10.06
CA VAL A 553 -13.66 -27.25 -9.45
C VAL A 553 -14.34 -27.27 -8.09
N ARG A 554 -13.61 -26.90 -7.02
CA ARG A 554 -14.15 -26.82 -5.66
C ARG A 554 -15.34 -25.84 -5.63
N GLN A 555 -16.43 -26.18 -4.97
CA GLN A 555 -17.61 -25.32 -4.91
C GLN A 555 -17.97 -25.01 -3.46
N LEU A 556 -18.62 -23.86 -3.25
CA LEU A 556 -19.36 -23.62 -2.02
C LEU A 556 -20.56 -24.58 -1.95
N PRO A 557 -20.94 -25.04 -0.74
CA PRO A 557 -22.24 -25.65 -0.49
C PRO A 557 -23.38 -24.81 -1.05
N ALA A 558 -24.45 -25.46 -1.53
CA ALA A 558 -25.53 -24.80 -2.26
C ALA A 558 -26.24 -23.71 -1.43
N ASP A 559 -26.40 -23.92 -0.13
CA ASP A 559 -26.95 -22.96 0.82
C ASP A 559 -26.04 -21.73 0.99
N GLN A 560 -24.72 -21.94 1.11
CA GLN A 560 -23.74 -20.85 1.24
C GLN A 560 -23.55 -20.06 -0.05
N SER A 561 -23.57 -20.76 -1.19
CA SER A 561 -23.39 -20.18 -2.52
C SER A 561 -24.46 -19.16 -2.90
N GLN A 562 -25.66 -19.27 -2.30
CA GLN A 562 -26.79 -18.37 -2.57
C GLN A 562 -26.89 -17.18 -1.61
N LEU A 563 -26.01 -17.08 -0.60
CA LEU A 563 -26.00 -15.94 0.32
C LEU A 563 -25.58 -14.66 -0.41
N VAL A 564 -26.24 -13.53 -0.13
CA VAL A 564 -25.99 -12.24 -0.80
C VAL A 564 -25.40 -11.26 0.23
N PRO A 565 -24.07 -11.17 0.34
CA PRO A 565 -23.45 -10.27 1.30
C PRO A 565 -23.72 -8.80 0.96
N ARG A 566 -23.93 -7.98 2.00
CA ARG A 566 -24.07 -6.52 1.91
C ARG A 566 -23.13 -5.85 2.90
N ARG A 567 -22.32 -4.90 2.41
CA ARG A 567 -21.43 -4.09 3.24
C ARG A 567 -22.19 -3.06 4.06
N LEU A 568 -21.81 -2.92 5.33
CA LEU A 568 -22.39 -1.95 6.28
C LEU A 568 -21.49 -0.71 6.50
N TYR A 569 -20.42 -0.60 5.73
CA TYR A 569 -19.40 0.44 5.80
C TYR A 569 -18.87 0.77 4.39
N ARG A 570 -18.11 1.85 4.29
CA ARG A 570 -17.48 2.34 3.05
C ARG A 570 -15.95 2.22 3.13
N GLY A 571 -15.30 1.94 2.01
CA GLY A 571 -13.86 1.69 1.90
C GLY A 571 -13.45 0.34 2.52
N PRO A 572 -12.20 -0.13 2.32
CA PRO A 572 -11.71 -1.40 2.84
C PRO A 572 -11.85 -1.52 4.38
N VAL A 573 -11.59 -2.71 4.94
CA VAL A 573 -11.57 -2.88 6.40
C VAL A 573 -10.36 -3.68 6.86
N SER A 574 -9.62 -3.12 7.81
CA SER A 574 -8.64 -3.90 8.56
C SER A 574 -9.37 -4.80 9.54
N LEU A 575 -9.30 -6.12 9.39
CA LEU A 575 -10.03 -7.04 10.28
C LEU A 575 -9.52 -6.99 11.74
N ARG A 576 -8.23 -6.74 11.91
CA ARG A 576 -7.51 -6.90 13.18
C ARG A 576 -8.11 -6.13 14.37
N PRO A 577 -8.49 -4.85 14.25
CA PRO A 577 -9.09 -4.08 15.34
C PRO A 577 -10.45 -4.64 15.77
N HIS A 578 -11.24 -5.18 14.83
CA HIS A 578 -12.59 -5.68 15.10
C HIS A 578 -12.60 -7.04 15.79
N LEU A 579 -11.58 -7.88 15.57
CA LEU A 579 -11.48 -9.20 16.18
C LEU A 579 -11.59 -9.18 17.71
N ARG A 580 -11.31 -8.04 18.35
CA ARG A 580 -11.38 -7.90 19.80
C ARG A 580 -12.81 -7.90 20.35
N ARG A 581 -13.81 -7.68 19.50
CA ARG A 581 -15.24 -7.78 19.82
C ARG A 581 -15.69 -9.23 20.07
N LEU A 582 -14.94 -10.21 19.55
CA LEU A 582 -15.18 -11.62 19.76
C LEU A 582 -14.46 -12.12 21.02
N ASP A 583 -15.01 -13.17 21.62
CA ASP A 583 -14.35 -13.86 22.71
C ASP A 583 -13.01 -14.49 22.24
N PRO A 584 -12.07 -14.78 23.17
CA PRO A 584 -10.75 -15.29 22.80
C PRO A 584 -10.76 -16.61 22.01
N LEU A 585 -11.69 -17.52 22.32
CA LEU A 585 -11.78 -18.83 21.67
C LEU A 585 -12.36 -18.68 20.26
N GLU A 586 -13.45 -17.94 20.11
CA GLU A 586 -14.07 -17.60 18.83
C GLU A 586 -13.08 -16.94 17.88
N ARG A 587 -12.32 -15.96 18.39
CA ARG A 587 -11.27 -15.27 17.63
C ARG A 587 -10.21 -16.25 17.12
N GLU A 588 -9.78 -17.17 17.98
CA GLU A 588 -8.75 -18.15 17.64
C GLU A 588 -9.23 -19.13 16.57
N THR A 589 -10.46 -19.63 16.71
CA THR A 589 -11.11 -20.49 15.72
C THR A 589 -11.29 -19.80 14.37
N ALA A 590 -11.82 -18.57 14.36
CA ALA A 590 -12.07 -17.83 13.12
C ALA A 590 -10.77 -17.53 12.35
N GLN A 591 -9.72 -17.11 13.06
CA GLN A 591 -8.42 -16.89 12.45
C GLN A 591 -7.76 -18.19 11.97
N ALA A 592 -7.94 -19.31 12.68
CA ALA A 592 -7.39 -20.59 12.26
C ALA A 592 -8.03 -21.09 10.96
N ALA A 593 -9.34 -20.90 10.81
CA ALA A 593 -10.07 -21.25 9.59
C ALA A 593 -9.55 -20.48 8.36
N ILE A 594 -9.33 -19.18 8.50
CA ILE A 594 -8.78 -18.35 7.41
C ILE A 594 -7.31 -18.74 7.12
N ARG A 595 -6.49 -18.91 8.16
CA ARG A 595 -5.06 -19.27 8.01
C ARG A 595 -4.82 -20.66 7.42
N ALA A 596 -5.82 -21.54 7.41
CA ALA A 596 -5.69 -22.87 6.85
C ALA A 596 -5.54 -22.86 5.32
N ALA A 597 -6.05 -21.82 4.64
CA ALA A 597 -5.87 -21.61 3.22
C ALA A 597 -4.70 -20.65 2.96
N SER A 598 -3.57 -21.17 2.49
CA SER A 598 -2.36 -20.35 2.26
C SER A 598 -2.56 -19.28 1.19
N ASP A 599 -3.45 -19.55 0.23
CA ASP A 599 -3.61 -18.72 -0.96
C ASP A 599 -4.69 -17.63 -0.75
N PHE A 600 -5.47 -17.71 0.35
CA PHE A 600 -6.43 -16.67 0.74
C PHE A 600 -5.75 -15.61 1.61
N ASP A 601 -4.93 -14.77 0.97
CA ASP A 601 -4.21 -13.70 1.64
C ASP A 601 -5.04 -12.40 1.78
N SER A 602 -4.40 -11.32 2.25
CA SER A 602 -5.07 -10.02 2.42
C SER A 602 -5.51 -9.39 1.10
N LEU A 603 -4.80 -9.62 0.00
CA LEU A 603 -5.19 -9.10 -1.31
C LEU A 603 -6.46 -9.80 -1.79
N VAL A 604 -6.51 -11.12 -1.69
CA VAL A 604 -7.71 -11.91 -2.04
C VAL A 604 -8.90 -11.51 -1.18
N ALA A 605 -8.69 -11.29 0.12
CA ALA A 605 -9.74 -10.84 1.04
C ALA A 605 -10.29 -9.44 0.68
N ASP A 606 -9.41 -8.48 0.36
CA ASP A 606 -9.82 -7.13 -0.06
C ASP A 606 -10.57 -7.15 -1.40
N LEU A 607 -10.07 -7.90 -2.39
CA LEU A 607 -10.75 -8.07 -3.68
C LEU A 607 -12.12 -8.73 -3.52
N ALA A 608 -12.24 -9.72 -2.64
CA ALA A 608 -13.54 -10.32 -2.32
C ALA A 608 -14.56 -9.28 -1.84
N LEU A 609 -14.13 -8.34 -0.97
CA LEU A 609 -14.97 -7.25 -0.48
C LEU A 609 -15.31 -6.20 -1.54
N PHE A 610 -14.47 -6.04 -2.56
CA PHE A 610 -14.75 -5.13 -3.67
C PHE A 610 -15.88 -5.65 -4.55
N TRP A 611 -16.04 -6.96 -4.67
CA TRP A 611 -17.15 -7.56 -5.41
C TRP A 611 -18.49 -7.57 -4.66
N VAL A 612 -18.51 -7.15 -3.38
CA VAL A 612 -19.73 -7.07 -2.55
C VAL A 612 -20.52 -5.80 -2.87
N ASP A 613 -21.50 -5.92 -3.74
CA ASP A 613 -22.43 -4.85 -4.15
C ASP A 613 -23.84 -4.98 -3.55
N GLY A 614 -24.06 -5.97 -2.69
CA GLY A 614 -25.39 -6.27 -2.12
C GLY A 614 -26.36 -6.93 -3.10
N GLN A 615 -25.89 -7.37 -4.27
CA GLN A 615 -26.68 -8.10 -5.27
C GLN A 615 -26.06 -9.45 -5.62
N ARG A 616 -24.72 -9.52 -5.71
CA ARG A 616 -24.02 -10.76 -6.03
C ARG A 616 -24.10 -11.79 -4.92
N THR A 617 -24.27 -13.05 -5.30
CA THR A 617 -24.16 -14.15 -4.35
C THR A 617 -22.71 -14.45 -4.00
N LEU A 618 -22.47 -15.14 -2.88
CA LEU A 618 -21.13 -15.57 -2.47
C LEU A 618 -20.49 -16.50 -3.51
N GLY A 619 -21.29 -17.32 -4.20
CA GLY A 619 -20.84 -18.16 -5.32
C GLY A 619 -20.36 -17.34 -6.52
N GLU A 620 -21.05 -16.25 -6.86
CA GLU A 620 -20.63 -15.33 -7.93
C GLU A 620 -19.34 -14.60 -7.55
N ILE A 621 -19.22 -14.15 -6.30
CA ILE A 621 -18.02 -13.49 -5.78
C ILE A 621 -16.81 -14.44 -5.83
N LEU A 622 -16.97 -15.70 -5.42
CA LEU A 622 -15.92 -16.71 -5.53
C LEU A 622 -15.41 -16.88 -6.97
N ASN A 623 -16.33 -16.91 -7.94
CA ASN A 623 -15.95 -17.03 -9.36
C ASN A 623 -15.20 -15.79 -9.84
N LEU A 624 -15.62 -14.59 -9.44
CA LEU A 624 -14.95 -13.35 -9.82
C LEU A 624 -13.54 -13.24 -9.23
N ILE A 625 -13.35 -13.63 -7.97
CA ILE A 625 -12.03 -13.69 -7.33
C ILE A 625 -11.10 -14.64 -8.10
N GLU A 626 -11.59 -15.84 -8.45
CA GLU A 626 -10.80 -16.79 -9.23
C GLU A 626 -10.43 -16.23 -10.62
N LEU A 627 -11.35 -15.53 -11.28
CA LEU A 627 -11.10 -14.90 -12.59
C LEU A 627 -10.10 -13.74 -12.52
N GLU A 628 -10.05 -13.03 -11.40
CA GLU A 628 -9.14 -11.90 -11.16
C GLU A 628 -7.74 -12.36 -10.69
N THR A 629 -7.68 -13.35 -9.79
CA THR A 629 -6.47 -13.73 -9.04
C THR A 629 -5.93 -15.13 -9.33
N GLU A 630 -6.72 -15.97 -10.03
CA GLU A 630 -6.50 -17.42 -10.17
C GLU A 630 -6.55 -18.22 -8.86
N VAL A 631 -6.94 -17.60 -7.75
CA VAL A 631 -7.12 -18.24 -6.43
C VAL A 631 -8.58 -18.64 -6.23
N ARG A 632 -8.80 -19.87 -5.74
CA ARG A 632 -10.15 -20.35 -5.42
C ARG A 632 -10.18 -21.11 -4.09
N GLU A 633 -10.61 -20.42 -3.03
CA GLU A 633 -10.70 -20.97 -1.66
C GLU A 633 -12.11 -20.78 -1.07
N PRO A 634 -13.08 -21.67 -1.40
CA PRO A 634 -14.48 -21.51 -1.00
C PRO A 634 -14.67 -21.47 0.53
N GLU A 635 -14.01 -22.38 1.26
CA GLU A 635 -14.15 -22.48 2.71
C GLU A 635 -13.55 -21.27 3.43
N ALA A 636 -12.41 -20.77 2.95
CA ALA A 636 -11.78 -19.57 3.51
C ALA A 636 -12.61 -18.32 3.22
N LEU A 637 -13.16 -18.20 2.00
CA LEU A 637 -14.06 -17.11 1.64
C LEU A 637 -15.30 -17.09 2.54
N PHE A 638 -15.99 -18.23 2.70
CA PHE A 638 -17.15 -18.32 3.59
C PHE A 638 -16.78 -18.01 5.04
N ALA A 639 -15.69 -18.59 5.56
CA ALA A 639 -15.24 -18.33 6.93
C ALA A 639 -14.92 -16.85 7.17
N TYR A 640 -14.32 -16.19 6.17
CA TYR A 640 -14.04 -14.76 6.23
C TYR A 640 -15.33 -13.91 6.24
N PHE A 641 -16.29 -14.21 5.37
CA PHE A 641 -17.54 -13.45 5.31
C PHE A 641 -18.44 -13.69 6.52
N ASP A 642 -18.56 -14.93 7.00
CA ASP A 642 -19.27 -15.26 8.23
C ASP A 642 -18.69 -14.51 9.44
N LEU A 643 -17.35 -14.46 9.52
CA LEU A 643 -16.66 -13.68 10.53
C LEU A 643 -17.01 -12.18 10.45
N LEU A 644 -17.06 -11.61 9.25
CA LEU A 644 -17.44 -10.21 9.07
C LEU A 644 -18.92 -9.94 9.43
N VAL A 645 -19.82 -10.88 9.18
CA VAL A 645 -21.22 -10.79 9.61
C VAL A 645 -21.32 -10.80 11.14
N ARG A 646 -20.59 -11.70 11.80
CA ARG A 646 -20.51 -11.76 13.28
C ARG A 646 -19.90 -10.52 13.92
N LEU A 647 -19.12 -9.75 13.17
CA LEU A 647 -18.50 -8.50 13.59
C LEU A 647 -19.35 -7.26 13.26
N ASP A 648 -20.56 -7.45 12.72
CA ASP A 648 -21.46 -6.40 12.24
C ASP A 648 -20.84 -5.52 11.14
N LEU A 649 -19.97 -6.09 10.32
CA LEU A 649 -19.35 -5.42 9.16
C LEU A 649 -20.06 -5.76 7.85
N LEU A 650 -20.60 -6.98 7.75
CA LEU A 650 -21.46 -7.43 6.67
C LEU A 650 -22.84 -7.84 7.20
N ALA A 651 -23.81 -7.92 6.29
CA ALA A 651 -25.07 -8.62 6.50
C ALA A 651 -25.29 -9.61 5.35
N TRP A 652 -25.99 -10.72 5.61
CA TRP A 652 -26.50 -11.63 4.59
C TRP A 652 -27.84 -11.18 4.00
#